data_AF-A0A9W7GL31-F1
#
_entry.id   AF-A0A9W7GL31-F1
#
_cell.length_a   1.000
_cell.length_b   1.000
_cell.length_c   1.000
_cell.angle_alpha   90.00
_cell.angle_beta   90.00
_cell.angle_gamma   90.00
#
_symmetry.space_group_name_H-M   'P 1'
#
loop_
_entity.id
_entity.type
_entity.pdbx_description
1 polymer ?
#
loop_
_entity_poly.entity_id
_entity_poly.type
_entity_poly.pdbx_seq_one_letter_code
_entity_poly.pdbx_strand_id
1 'polypeptide(L)'
;MADGILSEIDVVAALEMTTGDAIVDAKIRALNNLHSQKVRALMKSVNALKDQLSLQRAQAKEHRRSSLIGGLRDKVREQELVADVLKGELQNRGRMSAEEVNQFVIKRTLGGPKRFRPKSREELQNEQIGLEKKMRKLMEKNKRLELQVAEGGAGGKGRVGSENSNTLNRRNPSSSQFPPPPSPTPSTPPYAATRGGDTSADVGLQGQVSELLDEVESLKVAVRSRDTNLAAQMQEMDRLRSENRELRRIEERLAHKERKHRDLKEKNAGLTRENAKLQEEAEAARADLVQVKASLDTAKEEAKIETDALRSQYGRQMDELASSMSREAELIEQLERFKGEATANRQNNYELVRNKDITLSETQKQNSELKMSIQSISLKNEKLEREIASLQDGNKEGAVTKEKLRNEAQRSRELSRRIKDLETRLEDNISRREQAEGAVTTLQERAKAAEAQNSKLHRELEALTNRMSMEEQMLESAEKDKESIRIASRNDEMVKEMQSSIADLESELKMKKGEVGELTKEVSSLMADKEGLEHEMAGLKEKLEQAEKTRDFALKSAKLASQASSASKSEEDSKVVGELIVQKSKLEDLLKESEGKREVLEKEAVKLKEAVKALKQKIDAAQILKKKQMLALEKAQAEAKEAKGSSTSSKEAENLKVLLRGAEIERDTSENKIVSLEDEIKQLRKRISSSEKKLGSAKEKFTLKVRELEKEVKGDSTGEFTTLRKQLEETNLENAKITKESNSKIKSIQTDLDAHVDAVTLLREMGEKYRTYADILVDTMKKNNLEDSIPEMPQMSDHVKEHQRSMEESLSDSESDASSFSSSTAGTR
;
A
#
# COMPACT_ATOMS: atom_id res chain seq x y z
N MET A 1 6.39 -2.31 -54.45
CA MET A 1 7.75 -2.89 -54.38
C MET A 1 8.07 -3.09 -52.92
N ALA A 2 8.76 -4.19 -52.56
CA ALA A 2 8.63 -4.88 -51.27
C ALA A 2 7.20 -5.44 -51.11
N ASP A 3 6.91 -6.68 -51.54
CA ASP A 3 7.34 -7.99 -50.98
C ASP A 3 6.51 -8.32 -49.72
N GLY A 4 5.93 -9.51 -49.54
CA GLY A 4 6.13 -10.75 -50.30
C GLY A 4 6.62 -11.85 -49.37
N ILE A 5 5.69 -12.43 -48.60
CA ILE A 5 5.72 -13.72 -47.87
C ILE A 5 4.36 -13.80 -47.16
N LEU A 6 3.53 -14.78 -47.55
CA LEU A 6 2.46 -15.46 -46.78
C LEU A 6 1.67 -16.38 -47.73
N SER A 7 2.40 -17.11 -48.58
CA SER A 7 1.96 -18.40 -49.11
C SER A 7 2.27 -19.48 -48.07
N GLU A 8 1.48 -20.56 -48.05
CA GLU A 8 1.44 -21.58 -46.99
C GLU A 8 0.79 -21.02 -45.70
N ILE A 9 -0.29 -21.61 -45.17
CA ILE A 9 -0.57 -23.04 -45.08
C ILE A 9 -1.97 -23.41 -45.60
N ASP A 10 -2.01 -24.36 -46.53
CA ASP A 10 -3.22 -24.92 -47.14
C ASP A 10 -3.82 -26.05 -46.29
N VAL A 11 -4.21 -25.74 -45.05
CA VAL A 11 -4.86 -26.70 -44.12
C VAL A 11 -6.36 -26.85 -44.37
N VAL A 12 -6.96 -25.94 -45.13
CA VAL A 12 -8.41 -25.97 -45.43
C VAL A 12 -8.74 -26.97 -46.53
N ALA A 13 -7.94 -27.06 -47.60
CA ALA A 13 -8.17 -28.01 -48.70
C ALA A 13 -7.95 -29.49 -48.30
N ALA A 14 -7.16 -29.76 -47.26
CA ALA A 14 -6.85 -31.12 -46.81
C ALA A 14 -7.97 -31.80 -46.00
N LEU A 15 -9.07 -31.11 -45.68
CA LEU A 15 -10.21 -31.67 -44.94
C LEU A 15 -11.42 -32.07 -45.80
N GLU A 16 -11.44 -31.76 -47.11
CA GLU A 16 -12.63 -31.90 -47.96
C GLU A 16 -12.82 -33.28 -48.63
N MET A 17 -12.06 -34.31 -48.24
CA MET A 17 -12.22 -35.66 -48.81
C MET A 17 -12.69 -36.71 -47.79
N THR A 18 -13.97 -37.04 -47.93
CA THR A 18 -14.69 -38.25 -47.46
C THR A 18 -15.41 -38.20 -46.09
N THR A 19 -16.75 -38.31 -46.17
CA THR A 19 -17.70 -38.78 -45.15
C THR A 19 -17.79 -38.06 -43.79
N GLY A 20 -17.16 -36.90 -43.61
CA GLY A 20 -17.17 -36.14 -42.34
C GLY A 20 -18.24 -35.06 -42.15
N ASP A 21 -18.85 -34.53 -43.21
CA ASP A 21 -19.58 -33.24 -43.18
C ASP A 21 -20.63 -33.12 -42.09
N ALA A 22 -21.55 -34.09 -41.95
CA ALA A 22 -22.62 -34.02 -40.95
C ALA A 22 -22.09 -33.93 -39.49
N ILE A 23 -20.91 -34.50 -39.23
CA ILE A 23 -20.25 -34.45 -37.91
C ILE A 23 -19.56 -33.10 -37.71
N VAL A 24 -18.91 -32.58 -38.76
CA VAL A 24 -18.29 -31.24 -38.76
C VAL A 24 -19.36 -30.17 -38.56
N ASP A 25 -20.47 -30.25 -39.29
CA ASP A 25 -21.62 -29.34 -39.19
C ASP A 25 -22.27 -29.40 -37.80
N ALA A 26 -22.45 -30.60 -37.24
CA ALA A 26 -22.94 -30.76 -35.87
C ALA A 26 -21.97 -30.14 -34.84
N LYS A 27 -20.66 -30.29 -35.04
CA LYS A 27 -19.62 -29.69 -34.19
C LYS A 27 -19.62 -28.17 -34.28
N ILE A 28 -19.74 -27.59 -35.48
CA ILE A 28 -19.86 -26.14 -35.70
C ILE A 28 -21.13 -25.59 -35.02
N ARG A 29 -22.28 -26.26 -35.17
CA ARG A 29 -23.53 -25.88 -34.50
C ARG A 29 -23.42 -25.95 -32.98
N ALA A 30 -22.76 -26.99 -32.43
CA ALA A 30 -22.51 -27.10 -31.00
C ALA A 30 -21.59 -25.97 -30.48
N LEU A 31 -20.53 -25.64 -31.22
CA LEU A 31 -19.62 -24.52 -30.92
C LEU A 31 -20.34 -23.17 -30.95
N ASN A 32 -21.15 -22.92 -31.98
CA ASN A 32 -21.95 -21.69 -32.10
C ASN A 32 -23.01 -21.57 -30.99
N ASN A 33 -23.64 -22.68 -30.60
CA ASN A 33 -24.56 -22.71 -29.46
C ASN A 33 -23.85 -22.43 -28.14
N LEU A 34 -22.69 -23.03 -27.90
CA LEU A 34 -21.87 -22.79 -26.71
C LEU A 34 -21.36 -21.34 -26.65
N HIS A 35 -20.92 -20.79 -27.79
CA HIS A 35 -20.53 -19.39 -27.90
C HIS A 35 -21.71 -18.46 -27.61
N SER A 36 -22.88 -18.73 -28.19
CA SER A 36 -24.12 -17.97 -27.92
C SER A 36 -24.62 -18.09 -26.48
N GLN A 37 -24.33 -19.19 -25.79
CA GLN A 37 -24.56 -19.33 -24.34
C GLN A 37 -23.57 -18.50 -23.54
N LYS A 38 -22.27 -18.56 -23.84
CA LYS A 38 -21.21 -17.75 -23.21
C LYS A 38 -21.47 -16.25 -23.36
N VAL A 39 -21.82 -15.78 -24.57
CA VAL A 39 -22.18 -14.37 -24.81
C VAL A 39 -23.40 -13.97 -23.98
N ARG A 40 -24.45 -14.80 -23.92
CA ARG A 40 -25.64 -14.50 -23.09
C ARG A 40 -25.33 -14.51 -21.59
N ALA A 41 -24.48 -15.40 -21.11
CA ALA A 41 -24.02 -15.42 -19.72
C ALA A 41 -23.20 -14.18 -19.38
N LEU A 42 -22.27 -13.79 -20.27
CA LEU A 42 -21.44 -12.60 -20.12
C LEU A 42 -22.27 -11.31 -20.16
N MET A 43 -23.25 -11.19 -21.07
CA MET A 43 -24.18 -10.06 -21.08
C MET A 43 -25.05 -9.98 -19.81
N LYS A 44 -25.49 -11.13 -19.26
CA LYS A 44 -26.19 -11.17 -17.95
C LYS A 44 -25.27 -10.70 -16.82
N SER A 45 -24.02 -11.15 -16.78
CA SER A 45 -23.01 -10.72 -15.80
C SER A 45 -22.71 -9.22 -15.89
N VAL A 46 -22.49 -8.70 -17.10
CA VAL A 46 -22.28 -7.27 -17.36
C VAL A 46 -23.48 -6.43 -16.91
N ASN A 47 -24.70 -6.89 -17.12
CA ASN A 47 -25.90 -6.18 -16.66
C ASN A 47 -26.04 -6.24 -15.13
N ALA A 48 -25.81 -7.39 -14.49
CA ALA A 48 -25.81 -7.50 -13.03
C ALA A 48 -24.75 -6.59 -12.36
N LEU A 49 -23.55 -6.47 -12.96
CA LEU A 49 -22.51 -5.55 -12.51
C LEU A 49 -22.89 -4.08 -12.71
N LYS A 50 -23.57 -3.73 -13.81
CA LYS A 50 -24.13 -2.38 -14.03
C LYS A 50 -25.19 -2.03 -12.97
N ASP A 51 -26.08 -2.97 -12.67
CA ASP A 51 -27.12 -2.79 -11.65
C ASP A 51 -26.49 -2.63 -10.26
N GLN A 52 -25.50 -3.45 -9.91
CA GLN A 52 -24.74 -3.31 -8.65
C GLN A 52 -24.01 -1.96 -8.55
N LEU A 53 -23.39 -1.49 -9.64
CA LEU A 53 -22.78 -0.15 -9.68
C LEU A 53 -23.82 0.97 -9.55
N SER A 54 -25.01 0.81 -10.13
CA SER A 54 -26.10 1.78 -9.99
C SER A 54 -26.59 1.87 -8.53
N LEU A 55 -26.72 0.72 -7.85
CA LEU A 55 -27.11 0.61 -6.46
C LEU A 55 -26.06 1.23 -5.52
N GLN A 56 -24.77 0.96 -5.75
CA GLN A 56 -23.68 1.57 -4.99
C GLN A 56 -23.63 3.10 -5.19
N ARG A 57 -23.87 3.60 -6.41
CA ARG A 57 -23.99 5.05 -6.69
C ARG A 57 -25.19 5.67 -5.96
N ALA A 58 -26.32 4.97 -5.88
CA ALA A 58 -27.49 5.42 -5.11
C ALA A 58 -27.18 5.49 -3.61
N GLN A 59 -26.58 4.45 -3.03
CA GLN A 59 -26.16 4.42 -1.61
C GLN A 59 -25.13 5.51 -1.29
N ALA A 60 -24.18 5.78 -2.19
CA ALA A 60 -23.22 6.86 -2.02
C ALA A 60 -23.88 8.24 -2.05
N LYS A 61 -24.89 8.47 -2.92
CA LYS A 61 -25.71 9.69 -2.93
C LYS A 61 -26.49 9.84 -1.61
N GLU A 62 -27.05 8.76 -1.07
CA GLU A 62 -27.76 8.76 0.22
C GLU A 62 -26.85 9.04 1.42
N HIS A 63 -25.64 8.45 1.45
CA HIS A 63 -24.65 8.74 2.49
C HIS A 63 -24.20 10.21 2.48
N ARG A 64 -23.94 10.78 1.29
CA ARG A 64 -23.62 12.21 1.13
C ARG A 64 -24.78 13.09 1.62
N ARG A 65 -26.03 12.77 1.25
CA ARG A 65 -27.22 13.49 1.73
C ARG A 65 -27.36 13.41 3.26
N SER A 66 -27.13 12.24 3.83
CA SER A 66 -27.23 12.00 5.28
C SER A 66 -26.15 12.78 6.06
N SER A 67 -24.91 12.80 5.54
CA SER A 67 -23.82 13.62 6.09
C SER A 67 -24.13 15.11 6.03
N LEU A 68 -24.63 15.61 4.88
CA LEU A 68 -25.05 17.01 4.73
C LEU A 68 -26.19 17.38 5.69
N ILE A 69 -27.20 16.50 5.86
CA ILE A 69 -28.28 16.70 6.84
C ILE A 69 -27.73 16.69 8.27
N GLY A 70 -26.73 15.87 8.57
CA GLY A 70 -26.00 15.89 9.84
C GLY A 70 -25.37 17.26 10.09
N GLY A 71 -24.46 17.70 9.22
CA GLY A 71 -23.78 18.99 9.34
C GLY A 71 -24.71 20.20 9.35
N LEU A 72 -25.85 20.16 8.62
CA LEU A 72 -26.87 21.21 8.72
C LEU A 72 -27.59 21.21 10.08
N ARG A 73 -27.86 20.04 10.67
CA ARG A 73 -28.42 19.93 12.03
C ARG A 73 -27.44 20.35 13.11
N ASP A 74 -26.14 20.13 12.91
CA ASP A 74 -25.10 20.62 13.82
C ASP A 74 -25.01 22.16 13.75
N LYS A 75 -24.96 22.73 12.55
CA LYS A 75 -24.99 24.20 12.35
C LYS A 75 -26.24 24.87 12.92
N VAL A 76 -27.42 24.25 12.77
CA VAL A 76 -28.66 24.77 13.40
C VAL A 76 -28.55 24.74 14.92
N ARG A 77 -28.05 23.65 15.53
CA ARG A 77 -27.82 23.57 16.98
C ARG A 77 -26.82 24.61 17.49
N GLU A 78 -25.75 24.86 16.74
CA GLU A 78 -24.76 25.90 17.06
C GLU A 78 -25.38 27.30 16.99
N GLN A 79 -26.16 27.60 15.94
CA GLN A 79 -26.90 28.86 15.80
C GLN A 79 -27.96 29.03 16.90
N GLU A 80 -28.67 27.97 17.28
CA GLU A 80 -29.62 27.98 18.39
C GLU A 80 -28.93 28.25 19.74
N LEU A 81 -27.76 27.65 19.98
CA LEU A 81 -26.96 27.91 21.17
C LEU A 81 -26.45 29.36 21.22
N VAL A 82 -25.92 29.88 20.12
CA VAL A 82 -25.49 31.29 20.02
C VAL A 82 -26.68 32.23 20.26
N ALA A 83 -27.84 31.93 19.68
CA ALA A 83 -29.05 32.73 19.91
C ALA A 83 -29.50 32.68 21.38
N ASP A 84 -29.44 31.54 22.05
CA ASP A 84 -29.83 31.41 23.46
C ASP A 84 -28.81 32.09 24.41
N VAL A 85 -27.51 32.04 24.12
CA VAL A 85 -26.48 32.81 24.84
C VAL A 85 -26.71 34.32 24.67
N LEU A 86 -26.97 34.79 23.44
CA LEU A 86 -27.27 36.20 23.18
C LEU A 86 -28.58 36.67 23.85
N LYS A 87 -29.61 35.82 23.88
CA LYS A 87 -30.84 36.09 24.66
C LYS A 87 -30.54 36.20 26.15
N GLY A 88 -29.72 35.30 26.70
CA GLY A 88 -29.27 35.35 28.09
C GLY A 88 -28.53 36.64 28.43
N GLU A 89 -27.57 37.04 27.58
CA GLU A 89 -26.86 38.32 27.72
C GLU A 89 -27.81 39.54 27.64
N LEU A 90 -28.81 39.52 26.75
CA LEU A 90 -29.81 40.59 26.66
C LEU A 90 -30.72 40.66 27.90
N GLN A 91 -31.09 39.52 28.48
CA GLN A 91 -31.83 39.49 29.75
C GLN A 91 -30.98 40.04 30.90
N ASN A 92 -29.72 39.58 31.01
CA ASN A 92 -28.77 39.99 32.05
C ASN A 92 -28.45 41.49 32.00
N ARG A 93 -28.18 42.04 30.79
CA ARG A 93 -27.76 43.44 30.61
C ARG A 93 -28.93 44.41 30.51
N GLY A 94 -30.01 44.03 29.82
CA GLY A 94 -31.10 44.94 29.47
C GLY A 94 -32.22 45.05 30.51
N ARG A 95 -32.22 44.20 31.56
CA ARG A 95 -33.38 43.98 32.46
C ARG A 95 -34.68 43.64 31.72
N MET A 96 -34.58 43.20 30.47
CA MET A 96 -35.73 42.82 29.66
C MET A 96 -36.22 41.43 30.08
N SER A 97 -37.53 41.26 30.23
CA SER A 97 -38.12 39.94 30.46
C SER A 97 -37.91 39.02 29.27
N ALA A 98 -37.94 37.70 29.49
CA ALA A 98 -37.78 36.71 28.42
C ALA A 98 -38.79 36.89 27.27
N GLU A 99 -40.02 37.31 27.59
CA GLU A 99 -41.05 37.61 26.59
C GLU A 99 -40.69 38.85 25.74
N GLU A 100 -40.16 39.91 26.35
CA GLU A 100 -39.73 41.12 25.64
C GLU A 100 -38.49 40.87 24.77
N VAL A 101 -37.52 40.08 25.25
CA VAL A 101 -36.36 39.67 24.44
C VAL A 101 -36.82 38.82 23.25
N ASN A 102 -37.73 37.86 23.45
CA ASN A 102 -38.30 37.10 22.35
C ASN A 102 -39.06 37.99 21.35
N GLN A 103 -39.86 38.97 21.80
CA GLN A 103 -40.54 39.92 20.91
C GLN A 103 -39.55 40.81 20.15
N PHE A 104 -38.45 41.23 20.78
CA PHE A 104 -37.39 41.99 20.14
C PHE A 104 -36.71 41.17 19.03
N VAL A 105 -36.37 39.91 19.31
CA VAL A 105 -35.83 38.97 18.31
C VAL A 105 -36.83 38.79 17.16
N ILE A 106 -38.08 38.43 17.44
CA ILE A 106 -39.16 38.28 16.44
C ILE A 106 -39.25 39.50 15.52
N LYS A 107 -39.27 40.71 16.09
CA LYS A 107 -39.39 41.97 15.35
C LYS A 107 -38.15 42.29 14.49
N ARG A 108 -36.98 41.76 14.84
CA ARG A 108 -35.71 41.99 14.13
C ARG A 108 -35.34 40.92 13.11
N THR A 109 -35.70 39.66 13.33
CA THR A 109 -35.27 38.53 12.48
C THR A 109 -36.34 38.06 11.50
N LEU A 110 -37.63 38.33 11.75
CA LEU A 110 -38.72 37.76 10.97
C LEU A 110 -39.38 38.82 10.08
N GLY A 111 -38.92 38.88 8.83
CA GLY A 111 -39.61 39.62 7.77
C GLY A 111 -40.96 38.99 7.39
N GLY A 112 -41.87 39.82 6.90
CA GLY A 112 -43.13 39.41 6.28
C GLY A 112 -44.30 39.09 7.23
N PRO A 113 -45.55 38.98 6.70
CA PRO A 113 -46.74 38.82 7.52
C PRO A 113 -46.82 37.44 8.20
N LYS A 114 -47.17 37.43 9.49
CA LYS A 114 -47.28 36.23 10.34
C LYS A 114 -48.20 35.10 9.80
N ARG A 115 -49.08 35.40 8.84
CA ARG A 115 -50.00 34.42 8.22
C ARG A 115 -49.34 33.49 7.20
N PHE A 116 -48.21 33.89 6.61
CA PHE A 116 -47.60 33.21 5.45
C PHE A 116 -46.23 32.58 5.74
N ARG A 117 -45.79 32.60 7.01
CA ARG A 117 -44.56 31.95 7.45
C ARG A 117 -44.83 31.01 8.62
N PRO A 118 -44.04 29.93 8.79
CA PRO A 118 -44.07 29.12 10.01
C PRO A 118 -43.89 29.98 11.27
N LYS A 119 -44.49 29.55 12.38
CA LYS A 119 -44.22 30.15 13.70
C LYS A 119 -42.75 29.90 14.06
N SER A 120 -42.05 30.96 14.44
CA SER A 120 -40.68 30.89 14.95
C SER A 120 -40.61 30.21 16.33
N ARG A 121 -39.40 29.79 16.71
CA ARG A 121 -39.12 29.22 18.05
C ARG A 121 -39.54 30.18 19.16
N GLU A 122 -39.29 31.47 18.97
CA GLU A 122 -39.61 32.57 19.88
C GLU A 122 -41.13 32.80 20.00
N GLU A 123 -41.86 32.71 18.88
CA GLU A 123 -43.32 32.81 18.89
C GLU A 123 -43.97 31.62 19.59
N LEU A 124 -43.43 30.42 19.40
CA LEU A 124 -43.88 29.21 20.09
C LEU A 124 -43.54 29.25 21.59
N GLN A 125 -42.35 29.72 21.97
CA GLN A 125 -41.99 29.93 23.38
C GLN A 125 -42.92 30.94 24.06
N ASN A 126 -43.23 32.07 23.41
CA ASN A 126 -44.17 33.05 23.94
C ASN A 126 -45.61 32.50 24.03
N GLU A 127 -46.03 31.64 23.09
CA GLU A 127 -47.31 30.95 23.12
C GLU A 127 -47.37 29.92 24.26
N GLN A 128 -46.31 29.15 24.47
CA GLN A 128 -46.18 28.22 25.59
C GLN A 128 -46.23 28.94 26.94
N ILE A 129 -45.43 30.00 27.16
CA ILE A 129 -45.47 30.80 28.39
C ILE A 129 -46.86 31.41 28.59
N GLY A 130 -47.51 31.87 27.50
CA GLY A 130 -48.89 32.36 27.54
C GLY A 130 -49.93 31.30 27.93
N LEU A 131 -49.75 30.06 27.48
CA LEU A 131 -50.59 28.91 27.86
C LEU A 131 -50.33 28.49 29.31
N GLU A 132 -49.07 28.42 29.76
CA GLU A 132 -48.70 28.13 31.14
C GLU A 132 -49.25 29.19 32.11
N LYS A 133 -49.18 30.48 31.75
CA LYS A 133 -49.82 31.58 32.51
C LYS A 133 -51.35 31.42 32.57
N LYS A 134 -52.00 31.01 31.49
CA LYS A 134 -53.46 30.73 31.48
C LYS A 134 -53.80 29.51 32.36
N MET A 135 -53.03 28.43 32.23
CA MET A 135 -53.21 27.22 33.03
C MET A 135 -53.02 27.52 34.53
N ARG A 136 -51.96 28.26 34.90
CA ARG A 136 -51.74 28.69 36.29
C ARG A 136 -52.90 29.53 36.83
N LYS A 137 -53.43 30.47 36.04
CA LYS A 137 -54.62 31.27 36.41
C LYS A 137 -55.89 30.42 36.55
N LEU A 138 -56.06 29.37 35.74
CA LEU A 138 -57.18 28.44 35.88
C LEU A 138 -57.04 27.55 37.12
N MET A 139 -55.84 27.03 37.39
CA MET A 139 -55.55 26.27 38.61
C MET A 139 -55.73 27.13 39.87
N GLU A 140 -55.31 28.39 39.85
CA GLU A 140 -55.53 29.31 40.97
C GLU A 140 -57.01 29.66 41.17
N LYS A 141 -57.78 29.83 40.07
CA LYS A 141 -59.24 29.98 40.14
C LYS A 141 -59.92 28.73 40.70
N ASN A 142 -59.54 27.54 40.24
CA ASN A 142 -60.07 26.28 40.77
C ASN A 142 -59.74 26.14 42.26
N LYS A 143 -58.51 26.43 42.68
CA LYS A 143 -58.12 26.41 44.09
C LYS A 143 -58.90 27.43 44.93
N ARG A 144 -59.20 28.62 44.40
CA ARG A 144 -60.08 29.60 45.07
C ARG A 144 -61.53 29.13 45.16
N LEU A 145 -62.04 28.45 44.13
CA LEU A 145 -63.37 27.85 44.15
C LEU A 145 -63.45 26.67 45.13
N GLU A 146 -62.42 25.81 45.19
CA GLU A 146 -62.30 24.75 46.20
C GLU A 146 -62.28 25.32 47.63
N LEU A 147 -61.52 26.39 47.87
CA LEU A 147 -61.53 27.09 49.16
C LEU A 147 -62.90 27.70 49.47
N GLN A 148 -63.58 28.32 48.51
CA GLN A 148 -64.94 28.84 48.69
C GLN A 148 -65.99 27.75 48.91
N VAL A 149 -65.82 26.55 48.33
CA VAL A 149 -66.68 25.38 48.60
C VAL A 149 -66.38 24.79 49.99
N ALA A 150 -65.12 24.79 50.43
CA ALA A 150 -64.74 24.36 51.77
C ALA A 150 -65.23 25.33 52.86
N GLU A 151 -65.11 26.63 52.66
CA GLU A 151 -65.59 27.67 53.59
C GLU A 151 -67.12 27.84 53.54
N GLY A 152 -67.75 27.63 52.38
CA GLY A 152 -69.20 27.64 52.20
C GLY A 152 -69.94 26.39 52.69
N GLY A 153 -69.22 25.34 53.08
CA GLY A 153 -69.79 24.06 53.51
C GLY A 153 -70.48 24.08 54.89
N ALA A 154 -70.34 25.16 55.66
CA ALA A 154 -70.74 25.25 57.07
C ALA A 154 -71.79 26.33 57.38
N GLY A 155 -72.89 26.40 56.60
CA GLY A 155 -74.07 27.19 56.98
C GLY A 155 -74.87 27.75 55.81
N GLY A 156 -75.82 26.98 55.28
CA GLY A 156 -76.56 27.38 54.08
C GLY A 156 -77.81 26.58 53.73
N LYS A 157 -78.55 26.04 54.71
CA LYS A 157 -79.91 25.52 54.46
C LYS A 157 -80.82 26.70 54.08
N GLY A 158 -81.02 26.96 52.79
CA GLY A 158 -81.87 28.08 52.39
C GLY A 158 -82.13 28.26 50.89
N ARG A 159 -83.30 27.76 50.47
CA ARG A 159 -84.24 28.49 49.59
C ARG A 159 -83.91 28.62 48.09
N VAL A 160 -84.62 27.78 47.34
CA VAL A 160 -85.23 28.01 46.01
C VAL A 160 -85.28 29.48 45.54
N GLY A 161 -84.72 29.74 44.36
CA GLY A 161 -84.81 30.96 43.55
C GLY A 161 -83.81 30.83 42.39
N SER A 162 -84.19 30.52 41.15
CA SER A 162 -85.05 31.26 40.22
C SER A 162 -84.40 32.57 39.71
N GLU A 163 -84.04 32.52 38.43
CA GLU A 163 -83.78 33.65 37.49
C GLU A 163 -82.44 34.43 37.52
N ASN A 164 -82.11 34.89 36.31
CA ASN A 164 -81.11 35.89 35.91
C ASN A 164 -79.60 35.61 35.99
N SER A 165 -79.03 35.21 34.85
CA SER A 165 -78.01 36.07 34.21
C SER A 165 -78.10 36.05 32.67
N ASN A 166 -78.74 37.07 32.14
CA ASN A 166 -78.68 37.49 30.74
C ASN A 166 -77.23 37.87 30.37
N THR A 167 -76.73 37.54 29.18
CA THR A 167 -75.92 38.46 28.32
C THR A 167 -75.45 37.81 27.01
N LEU A 168 -75.57 38.61 25.93
CA LEU A 168 -75.01 38.48 24.57
C LEU A 168 -75.73 37.53 23.58
N ASN A 169 -76.04 37.90 22.34
CA ASN A 169 -76.38 39.14 21.62
C ASN A 169 -76.55 38.72 20.13
N ARG A 170 -77.53 39.26 19.38
CA ARG A 170 -77.54 39.39 17.89
C ARG A 170 -77.41 38.10 17.03
N ARG A 171 -78.26 37.80 16.03
CA ARG A 171 -79.15 38.63 15.18
C ARG A 171 -80.43 37.87 14.74
N ASN A 172 -81.56 38.57 14.76
CA ASN A 172 -82.69 38.42 13.81
C ASN A 172 -82.42 39.35 12.58
N PRO A 173 -83.18 39.42 11.46
CA PRO A 173 -84.62 39.12 11.32
C PRO A 173 -85.11 38.39 10.03
N SER A 174 -86.33 37.85 10.07
CA SER A 174 -87.35 37.74 8.98
C SER A 174 -88.46 36.77 9.48
N SER A 175 -89.74 37.10 9.74
CA SER A 175 -90.77 37.97 9.15
C SER A 175 -91.73 37.29 8.14
N SER A 176 -92.66 36.47 8.64
CA SER A 176 -94.04 36.29 8.12
C SER A 176 -94.87 35.56 9.21
N GLN A 177 -95.82 36.24 9.86
CA GLN A 177 -97.24 36.41 9.48
C GLN A 177 -98.09 35.12 9.52
N PHE A 178 -98.86 35.01 10.61
CA PHE A 178 -100.08 34.19 10.73
C PHE A 178 -101.19 34.70 9.79
N PRO A 179 -102.21 33.86 9.52
CA PRO A 179 -103.55 34.21 10.01
C PRO A 179 -104.27 33.07 10.77
N PRO A 180 -105.18 33.37 11.71
CA PRO A 180 -105.96 32.39 12.47
C PRO A 180 -107.27 31.94 11.76
N PRO A 181 -107.88 30.81 12.17
CA PRO A 181 -109.12 30.30 11.56
C PRO A 181 -110.40 30.96 12.15
N PRO A 182 -111.49 31.09 11.35
CA PRO A 182 -112.77 31.61 11.84
C PRO A 182 -113.69 30.51 12.41
N SER A 183 -114.35 30.84 13.51
CA SER A 183 -115.50 30.12 14.07
C SER A 183 -116.80 30.85 13.78
N PRO A 184 -117.91 30.13 13.52
CA PRO A 184 -119.21 30.63 13.97
C PRO A 184 -120.13 29.55 14.59
N THR A 185 -120.46 29.81 15.87
CA THR A 185 -121.82 29.88 16.48
C THR A 185 -122.76 28.66 16.53
N PRO A 186 -123.36 28.37 17.71
CA PRO A 186 -124.47 27.41 17.86
C PRO A 186 -125.84 28.06 17.58
N SER A 187 -126.82 27.27 17.12
CA SER A 187 -128.23 27.71 17.05
C SER A 187 -129.20 26.54 17.31
N THR A 188 -130.24 26.83 18.11
CA THR A 188 -131.29 25.92 18.62
C THR A 188 -132.39 26.82 19.22
N PRO A 189 -133.67 26.43 19.33
CA PRO A 189 -134.57 25.66 18.45
C PRO A 189 -135.62 26.62 17.80
N PRO A 190 -136.87 26.20 17.45
CA PRO A 190 -137.94 26.20 18.46
C PRO A 190 -139.05 25.12 18.33
N TYR A 191 -139.89 25.08 19.37
CA TYR A 191 -141.14 24.31 19.55
C TYR A 191 -142.29 24.68 18.57
N ALA A 192 -143.09 23.69 18.16
CA ALA A 192 -144.55 23.74 17.96
C ALA A 192 -145.08 22.30 17.78
N ALA A 193 -146.10 21.72 18.44
CA ALA A 193 -147.26 22.17 19.23
C ALA A 193 -148.60 22.37 18.47
N THR A 194 -149.20 21.25 18.03
CA THR A 194 -150.61 21.05 17.59
C THR A 194 -150.92 19.56 17.78
N ARG A 195 -151.87 19.03 18.57
CA ARG A 195 -153.11 19.46 19.27
C ARG A 195 -154.39 19.56 18.41
N GLY A 196 -155.30 18.61 18.62
CA GLY A 196 -156.71 18.57 18.16
C GLY A 196 -156.92 17.76 16.87
N GLY A 197 -157.91 16.86 16.75
CA GLY A 197 -158.91 16.37 17.72
C GLY A 197 -159.87 15.32 17.10
N ASP A 198 -160.72 14.70 17.93
CA ASP A 198 -162.00 13.98 17.71
C ASP A 198 -162.32 13.36 16.32
N THR A 199 -162.82 12.12 16.19
CA THR A 199 -164.15 11.70 16.67
C THR A 199 -164.36 10.16 16.76
N SER A 200 -165.11 9.75 17.78
CA SER A 200 -166.01 8.57 17.89
C SER A 200 -165.99 7.44 16.82
N ALA A 201 -165.53 6.26 17.23
CA ALA A 201 -166.02 4.96 16.74
C ALA A 201 -165.75 3.85 17.79
N ASP A 202 -166.59 3.79 18.82
CA ASP A 202 -166.58 2.68 19.80
C ASP A 202 -166.96 1.36 19.11
N VAL A 203 -166.57 0.21 19.69
CA VAL A 203 -166.75 -1.17 19.17
C VAL A 203 -165.75 -1.62 18.07
N GLY A 204 -164.76 -0.80 17.69
CA GLY A 204 -163.60 -1.22 16.86
C GLY A 204 -162.22 -1.13 17.55
N LEU A 205 -162.16 -0.49 18.72
CA LEU A 205 -160.93 0.09 19.28
C LEU A 205 -159.85 -0.92 19.72
N GLN A 206 -160.22 -2.17 20.06
CA GLN A 206 -159.25 -3.13 20.58
C GLN A 206 -158.29 -3.65 19.50
N GLY A 207 -158.73 -3.69 18.22
CA GLY A 207 -157.85 -3.98 17.08
C GLY A 207 -156.92 -2.82 16.77
N GLN A 208 -157.46 -1.61 16.64
CA GLN A 208 -156.68 -0.40 16.32
C GLN A 208 -155.66 -0.04 17.42
N VAL A 209 -155.97 -0.28 18.70
CA VAL A 209 -154.99 -0.12 19.78
C VAL A 209 -153.88 -1.18 19.70
N SER A 210 -154.17 -2.40 19.26
CA SER A 210 -153.12 -3.40 18.98
C SER A 210 -152.26 -2.95 17.81
N GLU A 211 -152.85 -2.56 16.68
CA GLU A 211 -152.13 -2.08 15.49
C GLU A 211 -151.24 -0.87 15.79
N LEU A 212 -151.72 0.09 16.59
CA LEU A 212 -150.91 1.25 17.03
C LEU A 212 -149.81 0.87 18.03
N LEU A 213 -150.00 -0.15 18.87
CA LEU A 213 -148.95 -0.66 19.76
C LEU A 213 -147.88 -1.42 18.96
N ASP A 214 -148.29 -2.23 17.98
CA ASP A 214 -147.41 -2.94 17.04
C ASP A 214 -146.65 -1.94 16.14
N GLU A 215 -147.28 -0.87 15.68
CA GLU A 215 -146.62 0.23 14.95
C GLU A 215 -145.62 0.97 15.85
N VAL A 216 -145.98 1.27 17.10
CA VAL A 216 -145.06 1.90 18.07
C VAL A 216 -143.89 0.98 18.42
N GLU A 217 -144.09 -0.34 18.51
CA GLU A 217 -143.01 -1.31 18.73
C GLU A 217 -142.11 -1.45 17.49
N SER A 218 -142.70 -1.52 16.29
CA SER A 218 -141.99 -1.48 15.00
C SER A 218 -141.15 -0.20 14.87
N LEU A 219 -141.71 0.98 15.19
CA LEU A 219 -141.01 2.25 15.21
C LEU A 219 -139.90 2.29 16.27
N LYS A 220 -140.09 1.70 17.46
CA LYS A 220 -139.02 1.56 18.47
C LYS A 220 -137.88 0.66 17.96
N VAL A 221 -138.17 -0.42 17.24
CA VAL A 221 -137.16 -1.28 16.61
C VAL A 221 -136.45 -0.55 15.47
N ALA A 222 -137.18 0.23 14.66
CA ALA A 222 -136.61 1.07 13.60
C ALA A 222 -135.73 2.20 14.15
N VAL A 223 -136.09 2.82 15.29
CA VAL A 223 -135.26 3.80 15.98
C VAL A 223 -134.02 3.13 16.57
N ARG A 224 -134.15 2.02 17.31
CA ARG A 224 -133.01 1.28 17.86
C ARG A 224 -132.02 0.82 16.79
N SER A 225 -132.52 0.32 15.65
CA SER A 225 -131.65 -0.09 14.52
C SER A 225 -130.96 1.10 13.85
N ARG A 226 -131.63 2.25 13.74
CA ARG A 226 -131.01 3.51 13.32
C ARG A 226 -129.95 3.99 14.30
N ASP A 227 -130.21 3.92 15.61
CA ASP A 227 -129.25 4.31 16.65
C ASP A 227 -128.02 3.39 16.64
N THR A 228 -128.19 2.08 16.45
CA THR A 228 -127.03 1.16 16.29
C THR A 228 -126.25 1.43 15.01
N ASN A 229 -126.92 1.76 13.91
CA ASN A 229 -126.26 2.12 12.64
C ASN A 229 -125.53 3.46 12.76
N LEU A 230 -126.11 4.45 13.45
CA LEU A 230 -125.49 5.75 13.70
C LEU A 230 -124.30 5.61 14.66
N ALA A 231 -124.40 4.78 15.70
CA ALA A 231 -123.28 4.46 16.58
C ALA A 231 -122.14 3.75 15.83
N ALA A 232 -122.45 2.81 14.93
CA ALA A 232 -121.45 2.16 14.08
C ALA A 232 -120.78 3.16 13.11
N GLN A 233 -121.56 4.06 12.49
CA GLN A 233 -121.03 5.14 11.66
C GLN A 233 -120.16 6.12 12.46
N MET A 234 -120.51 6.45 13.71
CA MET A 234 -119.68 7.27 14.58
C MET A 234 -118.36 6.58 14.95
N GLN A 235 -118.40 5.28 15.28
CA GLN A 235 -117.19 4.50 15.54
C GLN A 235 -116.27 4.44 14.31
N GLU A 236 -116.83 4.23 13.11
CA GLU A 236 -116.05 4.23 11.87
C GLU A 236 -115.49 5.63 11.54
N MET A 237 -116.25 6.70 11.77
CA MET A 237 -115.76 8.07 11.63
C MET A 237 -114.59 8.36 12.59
N ASP A 238 -114.64 7.88 13.83
CA ASP A 238 -113.54 8.05 14.79
C ASP A 238 -112.35 7.13 14.49
N ARG A 239 -112.59 5.93 13.96
CA ARG A 239 -111.55 5.06 13.39
C ARG A 239 -110.81 5.78 12.25
N LEU A 240 -111.52 6.25 11.23
CA LEU A 240 -110.96 6.98 10.08
C LEU A 240 -110.24 8.27 10.52
N ARG A 241 -110.74 8.97 11.55
CA ARG A 241 -110.03 10.11 12.16
C ARG A 241 -108.74 9.68 12.85
N SER A 242 -108.69 8.52 13.50
CA SER A 242 -107.48 8.00 14.14
C SER A 242 -106.43 7.58 13.11
N GLU A 243 -106.85 6.89 12.03
CA GLU A 243 -106.00 6.52 10.90
C GLU A 243 -105.44 7.77 10.19
N ASN A 244 -106.25 8.80 9.96
CA ASN A 244 -105.77 10.08 9.41
C ASN A 244 -104.72 10.77 10.31
N ARG A 245 -104.83 10.67 11.65
CA ARG A 245 -103.79 11.19 12.56
C ARG A 245 -102.51 10.37 12.49
N GLU A 246 -102.62 9.06 12.26
CA GLU A 246 -101.44 8.19 12.09
C GLU A 246 -100.74 8.42 10.75
N LEU A 247 -101.49 8.52 9.65
CA LEU A 247 -100.95 8.86 8.33
C LEU A 247 -100.15 10.17 8.37
N ARG A 248 -100.68 11.24 8.99
CA ARG A 248 -99.94 12.50 9.17
C ARG A 248 -98.64 12.33 9.95
N ARG A 249 -98.61 11.52 11.01
CA ARG A 249 -97.38 11.20 11.76
C ARG A 249 -96.38 10.42 10.90
N ILE A 250 -96.85 9.57 9.99
CA ILE A 250 -96.01 8.83 9.04
C ILE A 250 -95.44 9.79 7.99
N GLU A 251 -96.25 10.67 7.42
CA GLU A 251 -95.83 11.74 6.50
C GLU A 251 -94.77 12.65 7.12
N GLU A 252 -94.98 13.13 8.37
CA GLU A 252 -94.00 13.94 9.11
C GLU A 252 -92.67 13.19 9.32
N ARG A 253 -92.72 11.91 9.69
CA ARG A 253 -91.52 11.05 9.84
C ARG A 253 -90.81 10.82 8.51
N LEU A 254 -91.57 10.66 7.42
CA LEU A 254 -91.03 10.47 6.07
C LEU A 254 -90.35 11.76 5.60
N ALA A 255 -91.01 12.90 5.70
CA ALA A 255 -90.45 14.22 5.38
C ALA A 255 -89.20 14.56 6.22
N HIS A 256 -89.15 14.14 7.49
CA HIS A 256 -87.94 14.27 8.31
C HIS A 256 -86.79 13.39 7.78
N LYS A 257 -87.07 12.13 7.43
CA LYS A 257 -86.06 11.22 6.84
C LYS A 257 -85.55 11.73 5.48
N GLU A 258 -86.42 12.29 4.64
CA GLU A 258 -86.04 12.90 3.36
C GLU A 258 -85.11 14.10 3.52
N ARG A 259 -85.39 15.01 4.48
CA ARG A 259 -84.48 16.11 4.82
C ARG A 259 -83.12 15.57 5.24
N LYS A 260 -83.08 14.63 6.19
CA LYS A 260 -81.84 13.99 6.65
C LYS A 260 -81.07 13.31 5.50
N HIS A 261 -81.77 12.66 4.57
CA HIS A 261 -81.16 12.06 3.39
C HIS A 261 -80.58 13.12 2.43
N ARG A 262 -81.29 14.25 2.23
CA ARG A 262 -80.81 15.40 1.44
C ARG A 262 -79.54 16.00 2.06
N ASP A 263 -79.52 16.24 3.36
CA ASP A 263 -78.37 16.78 4.10
C ASP A 263 -77.15 15.84 4.01
N LEU A 264 -77.37 14.52 4.11
CA LEU A 264 -76.31 13.52 3.96
C LEU A 264 -75.79 13.46 2.52
N LYS A 265 -76.66 13.57 1.52
CA LYS A 265 -76.28 13.61 0.10
C LYS A 265 -75.45 14.87 -0.22
N GLU A 266 -75.82 16.02 0.35
CA GLU A 266 -75.06 17.27 0.20
C GLU A 266 -73.68 17.18 0.87
N LYS A 267 -73.61 16.65 2.11
CA LYS A 267 -72.32 16.38 2.79
C LYS A 267 -71.42 15.44 1.99
N ASN A 268 -71.97 14.36 1.43
CA ASN A 268 -71.20 13.42 0.63
C ASN A 268 -70.69 14.05 -0.69
N ALA A 269 -71.51 14.90 -1.33
CA ALA A 269 -71.09 15.70 -2.48
C ALA A 269 -69.99 16.71 -2.10
N GLY A 270 -70.05 17.31 -0.90
CA GLY A 270 -69.00 18.16 -0.35
C GLY A 270 -67.66 17.42 -0.20
N LEU A 271 -67.67 16.27 0.49
CA LEU A 271 -66.50 15.41 0.67
C LEU A 271 -65.92 14.90 -0.67
N THR A 272 -66.77 14.65 -1.66
CA THR A 272 -66.32 14.24 -3.01
C THR A 272 -65.54 15.38 -3.70
N ARG A 273 -66.00 16.64 -3.57
CA ARG A 273 -65.27 17.81 -4.10
C ARG A 273 -63.97 18.06 -3.34
N GLU A 274 -63.96 17.88 -2.03
CA GLU A 274 -62.77 18.02 -1.20
C GLU A 274 -61.71 16.96 -1.55
N ASN A 275 -62.11 15.69 -1.71
CA ASN A 275 -61.22 14.62 -2.19
C ASN A 275 -60.65 14.90 -3.58
N ALA A 276 -61.47 15.41 -4.52
CA ALA A 276 -61.00 15.78 -5.86
C ALA A 276 -59.95 16.90 -5.79
N LYS A 277 -60.17 17.93 -4.97
CA LYS A 277 -59.20 19.02 -4.76
C LYS A 277 -57.90 18.54 -4.10
N LEU A 278 -57.99 17.66 -3.10
CA LEU A 278 -56.81 17.06 -2.46
C LEU A 278 -56.04 16.15 -3.42
N GLN A 279 -56.72 15.49 -4.36
CA GLN A 279 -56.07 14.73 -5.43
C GLN A 279 -55.33 15.66 -6.41
N GLU A 280 -55.95 16.75 -6.85
CA GLU A 280 -55.31 17.77 -7.70
C GLU A 280 -54.07 18.39 -7.02
N GLU A 281 -54.17 18.77 -5.74
CA GLU A 281 -53.04 19.26 -4.94
C GLU A 281 -51.92 18.21 -4.80
N ALA A 282 -52.27 16.92 -4.64
CA ALA A 282 -51.30 15.83 -4.58
C ALA A 282 -50.63 15.53 -5.93
N GLU A 283 -51.34 15.71 -7.04
CA GLU A 283 -50.80 15.56 -8.40
C GLU A 283 -49.87 16.73 -8.77
N ALA A 284 -50.25 17.96 -8.41
CA ALA A 284 -49.37 19.14 -8.53
C ALA A 284 -48.07 18.97 -7.73
N ALA A 285 -48.17 18.57 -6.44
CA ALA A 285 -46.99 18.31 -5.61
C ALA A 285 -46.10 17.16 -6.14
N ARG A 286 -46.67 16.18 -6.86
CA ARG A 286 -45.89 15.14 -7.56
C ARG A 286 -45.17 15.70 -8.79
N ALA A 287 -45.79 16.59 -9.55
CA ALA A 287 -45.16 17.27 -10.69
C ALA A 287 -43.97 18.13 -10.24
N ASP A 288 -44.15 18.96 -9.20
CA ASP A 288 -43.07 19.75 -8.60
C ASP A 288 -41.91 18.87 -8.13
N LEU A 289 -42.21 17.74 -7.48
CA LEU A 289 -41.20 16.78 -7.02
C LEU A 289 -40.43 16.13 -8.18
N VAL A 290 -41.06 15.92 -9.34
CA VAL A 290 -40.38 15.46 -10.57
C VAL A 290 -39.49 16.57 -11.14
N GLN A 291 -39.96 17.82 -11.19
CA GLN A 291 -39.16 18.96 -11.66
C GLN A 291 -37.93 19.19 -10.76
N VAL A 292 -38.09 19.17 -9.44
CA VAL A 292 -36.98 19.31 -8.47
C VAL A 292 -35.99 18.14 -8.57
N LYS A 293 -36.46 16.92 -8.85
CA LYS A 293 -35.57 15.78 -9.13
C LYS A 293 -34.75 16.02 -10.40
N ALA A 294 -35.38 16.49 -11.48
CA ALA A 294 -34.68 16.79 -12.73
C ALA A 294 -33.59 17.86 -12.52
N SER A 295 -33.92 18.98 -11.86
CA SER A 295 -32.93 20.03 -11.56
C SER A 295 -31.81 19.56 -10.61
N LEU A 296 -32.11 18.62 -9.71
CA LEU A 296 -31.12 18.02 -8.82
C LEU A 296 -30.21 17.03 -9.56
N ASP A 297 -30.66 16.40 -10.64
CA ASP A 297 -29.81 15.51 -11.45
C ASP A 297 -28.99 16.30 -12.49
N THR A 298 -29.48 17.42 -13.05
CA THR A 298 -28.64 18.33 -13.86
C THR A 298 -27.51 18.93 -13.01
N ALA A 299 -27.81 19.47 -11.83
CA ALA A 299 -26.81 20.03 -10.92
C ALA A 299 -25.77 18.98 -10.44
N LYS A 300 -26.13 17.68 -10.42
CA LYS A 300 -25.17 16.60 -10.13
C LYS A 300 -24.23 16.31 -11.29
N GLU A 301 -24.70 16.38 -12.53
CA GLU A 301 -23.82 16.21 -13.69
C GLU A 301 -22.94 17.45 -13.91
N GLU A 302 -23.45 18.67 -13.69
CA GLU A 302 -22.66 19.91 -13.66
C GLU A 302 -21.51 19.83 -12.63
N ALA A 303 -21.82 19.50 -11.37
CA ALA A 303 -20.81 19.33 -10.33
C ALA A 303 -19.83 18.17 -10.64
N LYS A 304 -20.27 17.14 -11.36
CA LYS A 304 -19.39 16.04 -11.79
C LYS A 304 -18.42 16.52 -12.88
N ILE A 305 -18.92 17.23 -13.90
CA ILE A 305 -18.11 17.87 -14.95
C ILE A 305 -17.08 18.81 -14.32
N GLU A 306 -17.46 19.62 -13.33
CA GLU A 306 -16.53 20.47 -12.58
C GLU A 306 -15.46 19.66 -11.84
N THR A 307 -15.82 18.58 -11.14
CA THR A 307 -14.82 17.73 -10.46
C THR A 307 -13.89 16.99 -11.43
N ASP A 308 -14.38 16.60 -12.61
CA ASP A 308 -13.57 15.96 -13.65
C ASP A 308 -12.63 16.99 -14.32
N ALA A 309 -13.09 18.24 -14.51
CA ALA A 309 -12.26 19.34 -14.99
C ALA A 309 -11.15 19.72 -13.99
N LEU A 310 -11.47 19.86 -12.70
CA LEU A 310 -10.48 20.11 -11.64
C LEU A 310 -9.47 18.95 -11.52
N ARG A 311 -9.93 17.70 -11.67
CA ARG A 311 -9.03 16.53 -11.72
C ARG A 311 -8.10 16.58 -12.94
N SER A 312 -8.60 16.98 -14.11
CA SER A 312 -7.76 17.15 -15.31
C SER A 312 -6.73 18.27 -15.12
N GLN A 313 -7.11 19.39 -14.50
CA GLN A 313 -6.20 20.49 -14.18
C GLN A 313 -5.11 20.04 -13.19
N TYR A 314 -5.47 19.34 -12.12
CA TYR A 314 -4.51 18.80 -11.15
C TYR A 314 -3.57 17.78 -11.80
N GLY A 315 -4.07 16.94 -12.72
CA GLY A 315 -3.24 16.04 -13.54
C GLY A 315 -2.16 16.80 -14.30
N ARG A 316 -2.53 17.83 -15.07
CA ARG A 316 -1.57 18.68 -15.79
C ARG A 316 -0.54 19.33 -14.88
N GLN A 317 -0.95 19.81 -13.71
CA GLN A 317 -0.02 20.39 -12.72
C GLN A 317 0.98 19.36 -12.17
N MET A 318 0.54 18.10 -11.98
CA MET A 318 1.44 17.01 -11.59
C MET A 318 2.40 16.62 -12.73
N ASP A 319 1.93 16.63 -13.99
CA ASP A 319 2.76 16.36 -15.18
C ASP A 319 3.79 17.48 -15.41
N GLU A 320 3.41 18.74 -15.21
CA GLU A 320 4.31 19.90 -15.23
C GLU A 320 5.35 19.83 -14.11
N LEU A 321 4.94 19.47 -12.88
CA LEU A 321 5.86 19.27 -11.75
C LEU A 321 6.84 18.12 -12.00
N ALA A 322 6.36 16.98 -12.51
CA ALA A 322 7.20 15.84 -12.87
C ALA A 322 8.21 16.20 -13.98
N SER A 323 7.78 16.98 -14.98
CA SER A 323 8.66 17.52 -16.03
C SER A 323 9.73 18.46 -15.46
N SER A 324 9.35 19.30 -14.48
CA SER A 324 10.30 20.18 -13.77
C SER A 324 11.30 19.37 -12.94
N MET A 325 10.87 18.33 -12.23
CA MET A 325 11.75 17.44 -11.47
C MET A 325 12.71 16.65 -12.36
N SER A 326 12.25 16.16 -13.52
CA SER A 326 13.11 15.50 -14.52
C SER A 326 14.20 16.47 -15.00
N ARG A 327 13.83 17.71 -15.31
CA ARG A 327 14.78 18.76 -15.72
C ARG A 327 15.75 19.15 -14.61
N GLU A 328 15.32 19.15 -13.35
CA GLU A 328 16.20 19.38 -12.20
C GLU A 328 17.20 18.22 -12.05
N ALA A 329 16.77 16.97 -12.21
CA ALA A 329 17.65 15.80 -12.20
C ALA A 329 18.69 15.84 -13.34
N GLU A 330 18.28 16.21 -14.57
CA GLU A 330 19.19 16.41 -15.70
C GLU A 330 20.23 17.52 -15.42
N LEU A 331 19.83 18.61 -14.77
CA LEU A 331 20.75 19.69 -14.38
C LEU A 331 21.70 19.28 -13.26
N ILE A 332 21.24 18.47 -12.30
CA ILE A 332 22.10 17.88 -11.26
C ILE A 332 23.14 16.95 -11.91
N GLU A 333 22.72 16.08 -12.83
CA GLU A 333 23.63 15.17 -13.54
C GLU A 333 24.67 15.96 -14.36
N GLN A 334 24.26 17.03 -15.06
CA GLN A 334 25.18 17.92 -15.76
C GLN A 334 26.19 18.59 -14.80
N LEU A 335 25.75 19.05 -13.62
CA LEU A 335 26.64 19.62 -12.60
C LEU A 335 27.59 18.57 -12.01
N GLU A 336 27.17 17.32 -11.87
CA GLU A 336 28.03 16.22 -11.43
C GLU A 336 29.06 15.84 -12.49
N ARG A 337 28.68 15.78 -13.78
CA ARG A 337 29.61 15.62 -14.90
C ARG A 337 30.65 16.74 -14.94
N PHE A 338 30.23 18.01 -14.84
CA PHE A 338 31.17 19.14 -14.78
C PHE A 338 32.08 19.12 -13.54
N LYS A 339 31.59 18.68 -12.37
CA LYS A 339 32.44 18.45 -11.19
C LYS A 339 33.45 17.34 -11.44
N GLY A 340 33.01 16.22 -12.03
CA GLY A 340 33.86 15.10 -12.43
C GLY A 340 34.98 15.54 -13.37
N GLU A 341 34.63 16.21 -14.47
CA GLU A 341 35.58 16.81 -15.42
C GLU A 341 36.54 17.79 -14.74
N ALA A 342 36.05 18.66 -13.85
CA ALA A 342 36.90 19.58 -13.10
C ALA A 342 37.87 18.85 -12.15
N THR A 343 37.45 17.75 -11.52
CA THR A 343 38.34 16.92 -10.69
C THR A 343 39.37 16.15 -11.52
N ALA A 344 38.96 15.55 -12.64
CA ALA A 344 39.85 14.87 -13.58
C ALA A 344 40.88 15.84 -14.18
N ASN A 345 40.45 17.04 -14.60
CA ASN A 345 41.35 18.09 -15.08
C ASN A 345 42.33 18.57 -13.99
N ARG A 346 41.91 18.66 -12.73
CA ARG A 346 42.83 18.93 -11.60
C ARG A 346 43.83 17.79 -11.42
N GLN A 347 43.40 16.55 -11.46
CA GLN A 347 44.27 15.38 -11.32
C GLN A 347 45.29 15.31 -12.47
N ASN A 348 44.85 15.44 -13.72
CA ASN A 348 45.72 15.51 -14.91
C ASN A 348 46.73 16.67 -14.79
N ASN A 349 46.33 17.82 -14.25
CA ASN A 349 47.24 18.93 -13.99
C ASN A 349 48.25 18.62 -12.88
N TYR A 350 47.84 17.94 -11.78
CA TYR A 350 48.77 17.49 -10.75
C TYR A 350 49.77 16.45 -11.28
N GLU A 351 49.32 15.50 -12.11
CA GLU A 351 50.19 14.53 -12.77
C GLU A 351 51.14 15.21 -13.77
N LEU A 352 50.67 16.19 -14.53
CA LEU A 352 51.51 17.00 -15.43
C LEU A 352 52.55 17.82 -14.66
N VAL A 353 52.20 18.41 -13.52
CA VAL A 353 53.15 19.12 -12.65
C VAL A 353 54.16 18.14 -12.06
N ARG A 354 53.71 17.00 -11.53
CA ARG A 354 54.58 15.95 -10.99
C ARG A 354 55.57 15.42 -12.04
N ASN A 355 55.13 15.22 -13.28
CA ASN A 355 56.01 14.81 -14.38
C ASN A 355 57.00 15.91 -14.78
N LYS A 356 56.60 17.19 -14.70
CA LYS A 356 57.52 18.33 -14.86
C LYS A 356 58.53 18.42 -13.71
N ASP A 357 58.14 18.13 -12.47
CA ASP A 357 59.05 18.12 -11.32
C ASP A 357 60.04 16.94 -11.39
N ILE A 358 59.60 15.76 -11.84
CA ILE A 358 60.48 14.61 -12.11
C ILE A 358 61.50 14.98 -13.19
N THR A 359 61.06 15.49 -14.35
CA THR A 359 61.98 15.89 -15.43
C THR A 359 62.88 17.07 -15.06
N LEU A 360 62.42 18.00 -14.22
CA LEU A 360 63.27 19.04 -13.61
C LEU A 360 64.32 18.44 -12.66
N SER A 361 63.95 17.46 -11.84
CA SER A 361 64.90 16.76 -10.96
C SER A 361 65.92 15.94 -11.75
N GLU A 362 65.50 15.27 -12.83
CA GLU A 362 66.39 14.52 -13.72
C GLU A 362 67.35 15.45 -14.47
N THR A 363 66.86 16.56 -15.02
CA THR A 363 67.72 17.55 -15.68
C THR A 363 68.65 18.27 -14.69
N GLN A 364 68.23 18.51 -13.45
CA GLN A 364 69.13 18.97 -12.37
C GLN A 364 70.20 17.92 -12.04
N LYS A 365 69.85 16.64 -11.95
CA LYS A 365 70.80 15.54 -11.73
C LYS A 365 71.81 15.46 -12.88
N GLN A 366 71.36 15.45 -14.13
CA GLN A 366 72.23 15.51 -15.32
C GLN A 366 73.13 16.75 -15.31
N ASN A 367 72.62 17.91 -14.92
CA ASN A 367 73.41 19.15 -14.82
C ASN A 367 74.46 19.05 -13.69
N SER A 368 74.16 18.36 -12.58
CA SER A 368 75.14 18.07 -11.53
C SER A 368 76.21 17.06 -11.98
N GLU A 369 75.83 16.01 -12.72
CA GLU A 369 76.74 15.03 -13.31
C GLU A 369 77.65 15.69 -14.36
N LEU A 370 77.10 16.57 -15.20
CA LEU A 370 77.86 17.38 -16.14
C LEU A 370 78.82 18.34 -15.43
N LYS A 371 78.41 18.99 -14.33
CA LYS A 371 79.33 19.82 -13.51
C LYS A 371 80.47 19.01 -12.90
N MET A 372 80.19 17.82 -12.36
CA MET A 372 81.21 16.91 -11.83
C MET A 372 82.14 16.39 -12.94
N SER A 373 81.59 16.11 -14.14
CA SER A 373 82.37 15.74 -15.32
C SER A 373 83.27 16.90 -15.79
N ILE A 374 82.75 18.12 -15.86
CA ILE A 374 83.52 19.34 -16.17
C ILE A 374 84.63 19.57 -15.15
N GLN A 375 84.37 19.39 -13.85
CA GLN A 375 85.41 19.45 -12.82
C GLN A 375 86.46 18.35 -12.99
N SER A 376 86.05 17.11 -13.28
CA SER A 376 86.97 16.00 -13.55
C SER A 376 87.84 16.26 -14.79
N ILE A 377 87.26 16.80 -15.86
CA ILE A 377 87.96 17.22 -17.07
C ILE A 377 88.91 18.39 -16.76
N SER A 378 88.48 19.37 -15.96
CA SER A 378 89.33 20.49 -15.52
C SER A 378 90.55 19.99 -14.74
N LEU A 379 90.38 19.06 -13.79
CA LEU A 379 91.48 18.47 -13.03
C LEU A 379 92.40 17.61 -13.91
N LYS A 380 91.85 16.91 -14.92
CA LYS A 380 92.64 16.18 -15.92
C LYS A 380 93.44 17.14 -16.80
N ASN A 381 92.83 18.23 -17.26
CA ASN A 381 93.51 19.26 -18.04
C ASN A 381 94.62 19.93 -17.23
N GLU A 382 94.37 20.30 -15.97
CA GLU A 382 95.39 20.85 -15.08
C GLU A 382 96.53 19.85 -14.82
N LYS A 383 96.23 18.56 -14.69
CA LYS A 383 97.26 17.50 -14.62
C LYS A 383 98.06 17.41 -15.93
N LEU A 384 97.39 17.44 -17.09
CA LEU A 384 98.04 17.42 -18.41
C LEU A 384 98.87 18.68 -18.65
N GLU A 385 98.44 19.85 -18.19
CA GLU A 385 99.21 21.10 -18.24
C GLU A 385 100.48 21.00 -17.37
N ARG A 386 100.37 20.43 -16.15
CA ARG A 386 101.54 20.12 -15.30
C ARG A 386 102.47 19.10 -15.95
N GLU A 387 101.93 18.09 -16.64
CA GLU A 387 102.71 17.07 -17.36
C GLU A 387 103.39 17.67 -18.62
N ILE A 388 102.71 18.53 -19.37
CA ILE A 388 103.27 19.31 -20.48
C ILE A 388 104.37 20.26 -19.97
N ALA A 389 104.18 20.94 -18.84
CA ALA A 389 105.22 21.77 -18.23
C ALA A 389 106.45 20.93 -17.82
N SER A 390 106.25 19.77 -17.18
CA SER A 390 107.32 18.83 -16.85
C SER A 390 108.05 18.29 -18.08
N LEU A 391 107.34 18.03 -19.18
CA LEU A 391 107.93 17.60 -20.46
C LEU A 391 108.65 18.77 -21.18
N GLN A 392 108.19 20.01 -21.01
CA GLN A 392 108.89 21.20 -21.49
C GLN A 392 110.18 21.43 -20.71
N ASP A 393 110.18 21.23 -19.40
CA ASP A 393 111.40 21.32 -18.57
C ASP A 393 112.37 20.17 -18.88
N GLY A 394 111.88 18.94 -19.03
CA GLY A 394 112.69 17.83 -19.54
C GLY A 394 113.27 18.07 -20.94
N ASN A 395 112.54 18.80 -21.81
CA ASN A 395 113.07 19.24 -23.11
C ASN A 395 114.10 20.37 -22.99
N LYS A 396 114.03 21.24 -21.97
CA LYS A 396 115.10 22.22 -21.67
C LYS A 396 116.36 21.51 -21.19
N GLU A 397 116.25 20.51 -20.33
CA GLU A 397 117.38 19.64 -19.96
C GLU A 397 117.93 18.84 -21.15
N GLY A 398 117.03 18.37 -22.03
CA GLY A 398 117.36 17.80 -23.33
C GLY A 398 118.14 18.76 -24.24
N ALA A 399 117.79 20.05 -24.25
CA ALA A 399 118.53 21.07 -24.99
C ALA A 399 119.92 21.31 -24.39
N VAL A 400 120.03 21.44 -23.06
CA VAL A 400 121.31 21.62 -22.35
C VAL A 400 122.25 20.42 -22.55
N THR A 401 121.72 19.19 -22.53
CA THR A 401 122.52 17.98 -22.80
C THR A 401 122.93 17.86 -24.27
N LYS A 402 122.07 18.27 -25.22
CA LYS A 402 122.39 18.33 -26.65
C LYS A 402 123.43 19.42 -26.97
N GLU A 403 123.45 20.51 -26.21
CA GLU A 403 124.46 21.56 -26.29
C GLU A 403 125.81 21.12 -25.68
N LYS A 404 125.79 20.42 -24.54
CA LYS A 404 126.98 19.73 -24.01
C LYS A 404 127.56 18.75 -25.03
N LEU A 405 126.73 17.91 -25.66
CA LEU A 405 127.16 16.99 -26.73
C LEU A 405 127.72 17.70 -27.97
N ARG A 406 127.20 18.89 -28.34
CA ARG A 406 127.80 19.72 -29.40
C ARG A 406 129.20 20.22 -29.02
N ASN A 407 129.38 20.66 -27.78
CA ASN A 407 130.66 21.15 -27.27
C ASN A 407 131.69 20.01 -27.15
N GLU A 408 131.27 18.82 -26.70
CA GLU A 408 132.10 17.60 -26.68
C GLU A 408 132.50 17.18 -28.10
N ALA A 409 131.57 17.24 -29.07
CA ALA A 409 131.84 16.94 -30.48
C ALA A 409 132.77 17.98 -31.14
N GLN A 410 132.72 19.25 -30.74
CA GLN A 410 133.71 20.25 -31.17
C GLN A 410 135.09 19.95 -30.59
N ARG A 411 135.20 19.66 -29.29
CA ARG A 411 136.47 19.21 -28.67
C ARG A 411 137.04 17.98 -29.36
N SER A 412 136.21 16.99 -29.67
CA SER A 412 136.64 15.79 -30.39
C SER A 412 137.24 16.11 -31.76
N ARG A 413 136.61 16.99 -32.55
CA ARG A 413 137.15 17.46 -33.85
C ARG A 413 138.45 18.25 -33.70
N GLU A 414 138.57 19.03 -32.62
CA GLU A 414 139.76 19.84 -32.33
C GLU A 414 140.95 18.95 -31.91
N LEU A 415 140.69 17.91 -31.11
CA LEU A 415 141.67 16.85 -30.81
C LEU A 415 142.07 16.07 -32.07
N SER A 416 141.13 15.70 -32.95
CA SER A 416 141.45 15.03 -34.23
C SER A 416 142.31 15.90 -35.15
N ARG A 417 142.11 17.22 -35.20
CA ARG A 417 143.00 18.13 -35.93
C ARG A 417 144.41 18.14 -35.32
N ARG A 418 144.49 18.16 -33.99
CA ARG A 418 145.77 18.19 -33.26
C ARG A 418 146.55 16.89 -33.35
N ILE A 419 145.88 15.75 -33.49
CA ILE A 419 146.50 14.46 -33.85
C ILE A 419 147.07 14.54 -35.26
N LYS A 420 146.31 15.06 -36.24
CA LYS A 420 146.76 15.16 -37.63
C LYS A 420 147.94 16.13 -37.85
N ASP A 421 148.01 17.20 -37.05
CA ASP A 421 149.17 18.11 -36.98
C ASP A 421 150.39 17.47 -36.28
N LEU A 422 150.21 16.42 -35.48
CA LEU A 422 151.31 15.65 -34.88
C LEU A 422 151.80 14.53 -35.80
N GLU A 423 150.89 13.90 -36.55
CA GLU A 423 151.20 12.91 -37.59
C GLU A 423 152.07 13.53 -38.70
N THR A 424 151.66 14.68 -39.25
CA THR A 424 152.45 15.42 -40.26
C THR A 424 153.83 15.86 -39.75
N ARG A 425 153.94 16.24 -38.47
CA ARG A 425 155.23 16.53 -37.81
C ARG A 425 156.08 15.29 -37.56
N LEU A 426 155.49 14.11 -37.48
CA LEU A 426 156.22 12.84 -37.37
C LEU A 426 156.80 12.45 -38.74
N GLU A 427 156.01 12.57 -39.82
CA GLU A 427 156.45 12.40 -41.21
C GLU A 427 157.68 13.29 -41.52
N ASP A 428 157.59 14.59 -41.23
CA ASP A 428 158.68 15.57 -41.43
C ASP A 428 159.97 15.23 -40.64
N ASN A 429 159.85 14.57 -39.48
CA ASN A 429 161.01 14.14 -38.69
C ASN A 429 161.62 12.83 -39.22
N ILE A 430 160.82 11.94 -39.82
CA ILE A 430 161.32 10.72 -40.46
C ILE A 430 162.17 11.08 -41.68
N SER A 431 161.70 11.98 -42.56
CA SER A 431 162.49 12.41 -43.73
C SER A 431 163.78 13.15 -43.37
N ARG A 432 163.82 13.87 -42.23
CA ARG A 432 165.06 14.49 -41.71
C ARG A 432 166.04 13.48 -41.12
N ARG A 433 165.52 12.37 -40.58
CA ARG A 433 166.34 11.27 -40.05
C ARG A 433 167.04 10.50 -41.18
N GLU A 434 166.34 10.22 -42.27
CA GLU A 434 166.93 9.56 -43.45
C GLU A 434 168.07 10.40 -44.08
N GLN A 435 167.92 11.73 -44.12
CA GLN A 435 168.99 12.63 -44.56
C GLN A 435 170.19 12.70 -43.58
N ALA A 436 169.98 12.44 -42.29
CA ALA A 436 171.06 12.37 -41.30
C ALA A 436 171.80 11.02 -41.33
N GLU A 437 171.10 9.91 -41.55
CA GLU A 437 171.70 8.57 -41.58
C GLU A 437 172.65 8.39 -42.79
N GLY A 438 172.41 9.09 -43.92
CA GLY A 438 173.34 9.16 -45.05
C GLY A 438 174.66 9.93 -44.78
N ALA A 439 174.71 10.77 -43.75
CA ALA A 439 175.93 11.50 -43.36
C ALA A 439 176.79 10.74 -42.32
N VAL A 440 176.22 9.71 -41.67
CA VAL A 440 176.92 8.90 -40.66
C VAL A 440 177.77 7.79 -41.32
N THR A 441 177.28 7.18 -42.40
CA THR A 441 178.00 6.11 -43.13
C THR A 441 179.34 6.58 -43.70
N THR A 442 179.43 7.83 -44.19
CA THR A 442 180.67 8.43 -44.72
C THR A 442 181.69 8.82 -43.65
N LEU A 443 181.30 8.86 -42.37
CA LEU A 443 182.21 9.05 -41.23
C LEU A 443 182.66 7.73 -40.60
N GLN A 444 181.88 6.65 -40.77
CA GLN A 444 182.13 5.36 -40.11
C GLN A 444 183.22 4.51 -40.80
N GLU A 445 183.49 4.70 -42.09
CA GLU A 445 184.61 4.03 -42.77
C GLU A 445 185.96 4.74 -42.57
N ARG A 446 185.96 6.07 -42.34
CA ARG A 446 187.16 6.79 -41.88
C ARG A 446 187.62 6.37 -40.48
N ALA A 447 186.74 5.78 -39.66
CA ALA A 447 187.09 5.26 -38.34
C ALA A 447 187.81 3.89 -38.40
N LYS A 448 187.44 2.99 -39.31
CA LYS A 448 188.09 1.66 -39.42
C LYS A 448 189.54 1.72 -39.93
N ALA A 449 189.90 2.81 -40.61
CA ALA A 449 191.30 3.10 -40.95
C ALA A 449 192.18 3.38 -39.71
N ALA A 450 191.60 3.69 -38.55
CA ALA A 450 192.34 3.93 -37.30
C ALA A 450 192.51 2.67 -36.44
N GLU A 451 191.53 1.75 -36.41
CA GLU A 451 191.61 0.53 -35.59
C GLU A 451 192.65 -0.50 -36.09
N ALA A 452 193.07 -0.39 -37.34
CA ALA A 452 194.27 -1.08 -37.86
C ALA A 452 195.52 -0.82 -36.99
N GLN A 453 195.59 0.32 -36.28
CA GLN A 453 196.70 0.70 -35.41
C GLN A 453 196.65 0.04 -34.01
N ASN A 454 195.46 -0.41 -33.55
CA ASN A 454 195.31 -1.13 -32.27
C ASN A 454 195.65 -2.64 -32.37
N SER A 455 195.87 -3.15 -33.58
CA SER A 455 196.37 -4.52 -33.84
C SER A 455 197.78 -4.80 -33.29
N LYS A 456 198.42 -3.80 -32.64
CA LYS A 456 199.82 -3.86 -32.19
C LYS A 456 200.01 -3.97 -30.66
N LEU A 457 198.94 -3.85 -29.85
CA LEU A 457 199.01 -3.79 -28.37
C LEU A 457 198.25 -4.88 -27.60
N HIS A 458 197.61 -5.85 -28.29
CA HIS A 458 196.95 -6.99 -27.59
C HIS A 458 197.49 -8.38 -27.95
N ARG A 459 198.49 -8.46 -28.83
CA ARG A 459 199.34 -9.67 -28.96
C ARG A 459 200.23 -9.94 -27.73
N GLU A 460 200.18 -9.05 -26.73
CA GLU A 460 200.89 -9.22 -25.44
C GLU A 460 199.97 -9.80 -24.32
N LEU A 461 198.65 -9.89 -24.54
CA LEU A 461 197.70 -10.47 -23.56
C LEU A 461 197.17 -11.87 -23.94
N GLU A 462 197.57 -12.39 -25.11
CA GLU A 462 197.22 -13.73 -25.62
C GLU A 462 197.93 -14.88 -24.86
N ALA A 463 198.67 -14.57 -23.79
CA ALA A 463 199.58 -15.50 -23.13
C ALA A 463 199.01 -16.28 -21.92
N LEU A 464 197.86 -15.92 -21.31
CA LEU A 464 197.61 -16.34 -19.91
C LEU A 464 196.25 -16.92 -19.47
N THR A 465 195.13 -16.88 -20.22
CA THR A 465 193.82 -17.33 -19.66
C THR A 465 193.01 -18.30 -20.54
N ASN A 466 193.68 -19.27 -21.17
CA ASN A 466 193.03 -20.47 -21.75
C ASN A 466 192.69 -21.51 -20.66
N ARG A 467 191.89 -21.14 -19.65
CA ARG A 467 191.35 -22.04 -18.60
C ARG A 467 189.99 -21.54 -18.11
N MET A 468 189.06 -22.49 -17.88
CA MET A 468 187.68 -22.35 -17.35
C MET A 468 186.59 -22.02 -18.38
N SER A 469 186.07 -22.98 -19.15
CA SER A 469 185.16 -24.08 -18.73
C SER A 469 183.69 -23.62 -18.64
N MET A 470 182.88 -23.65 -19.70
CA MET A 470 182.27 -24.85 -20.33
C MET A 470 181.05 -25.47 -19.60
N GLU A 471 180.53 -24.93 -18.48
CA GLU A 471 179.66 -25.74 -17.59
C GLU A 471 178.10 -25.66 -17.68
N GLU A 472 177.42 -24.54 -17.93
CA GLU A 472 175.93 -24.45 -17.74
C GLU A 472 175.27 -23.58 -18.85
N GLN A 473 174.47 -24.03 -19.83
CA GLN A 473 173.71 -25.26 -20.14
C GLN A 473 172.49 -25.61 -19.27
N MET A 474 171.35 -25.83 -19.97
CA MET A 474 170.13 -26.58 -19.58
C MET A 474 169.19 -25.98 -18.52
N LEU A 475 167.92 -25.73 -18.90
CA LEU A 475 166.62 -25.95 -18.17
C LEU A 475 165.51 -25.13 -18.88
N GLU A 476 164.52 -25.69 -19.63
CA GLU A 476 163.38 -26.57 -19.23
C GLU A 476 162.18 -25.71 -18.73
N SER A 477 161.06 -25.49 -19.45
CA SER A 477 160.05 -26.34 -20.13
C SER A 477 159.01 -27.03 -19.21
N ALA A 478 157.80 -26.45 -19.12
CA ALA A 478 156.52 -27.05 -18.64
C ALA A 478 155.36 -26.04 -18.91
N GLU A 479 154.05 -26.33 -19.05
CA GLU A 479 153.26 -27.48 -19.54
C GLU A 479 151.78 -27.00 -19.71
N LYS A 480 150.73 -27.70 -19.20
CA LYS A 480 149.52 -27.98 -20.00
C LYS A 480 148.16 -28.19 -19.30
N ASP A 481 147.09 -28.11 -20.13
CA ASP A 481 145.86 -28.94 -20.10
C ASP A 481 144.87 -28.79 -18.88
N LYS A 482 143.57 -29.18 -18.85
CA LYS A 482 142.52 -29.66 -19.80
C LYS A 482 141.11 -29.80 -19.11
N GLU A 483 140.07 -30.18 -19.89
CA GLU A 483 138.85 -30.98 -19.51
C GLU A 483 137.83 -30.47 -18.43
N SER A 484 136.58 -30.98 -18.29
CA SER A 484 135.51 -31.42 -19.23
C SER A 484 134.22 -31.96 -18.51
N ILE A 485 133.03 -31.58 -19.00
CA ILE A 485 131.79 -32.40 -19.29
C ILE A 485 131.17 -33.38 -18.24
N ARG A 486 129.81 -33.37 -18.04
CA ARG A 486 128.80 -34.50 -17.87
C ARG A 486 127.68 -34.23 -16.82
N ILE A 487 126.51 -34.93 -16.73
CA ILE A 487 125.49 -35.52 -17.67
C ILE A 487 124.23 -35.99 -16.84
N ALA A 488 123.01 -35.87 -17.41
CA ALA A 488 121.73 -36.61 -17.18
C ALA A 488 121.07 -36.91 -15.79
N SER A 489 119.79 -36.48 -15.68
CA SER A 489 118.55 -37.24 -15.31
C SER A 489 118.35 -37.95 -13.94
N ARG A 490 117.20 -37.67 -13.27
CA ARG A 490 116.33 -38.69 -12.61
C ARG A 490 114.98 -38.18 -12.05
N ASN A 491 113.89 -38.78 -12.55
CA ASN A 491 112.62 -39.20 -11.92
C ASN A 491 111.65 -38.17 -11.27
N ASP A 492 110.34 -38.11 -11.51
CA ASP A 492 109.21 -39.08 -11.76
C ASP A 492 108.30 -39.42 -10.55
N GLU A 493 108.61 -38.99 -9.32
CA GLU A 493 107.83 -39.42 -8.12
C GLU A 493 107.44 -38.28 -7.15
N MET A 494 106.93 -37.17 -7.71
CA MET A 494 105.93 -36.31 -7.04
C MET A 494 104.67 -36.28 -7.92
N VAL A 495 103.92 -37.38 -7.99
CA VAL A 495 102.82 -37.70 -7.05
C VAL A 495 101.74 -36.61 -7.17
N LYS A 496 100.67 -36.84 -7.94
CA LYS A 496 99.51 -37.68 -7.57
C LYS A 496 98.75 -37.23 -6.31
N GLU A 497 99.11 -36.08 -5.74
CA GLU A 497 98.34 -35.49 -4.64
C GLU A 497 97.59 -34.26 -5.16
N MET A 498 96.25 -34.34 -5.16
CA MET A 498 95.28 -33.28 -5.54
C MET A 498 95.22 -32.96 -7.05
N GLN A 499 94.45 -33.66 -7.90
CA GLN A 499 93.26 -34.47 -7.64
C GLN A 499 92.14 -33.77 -6.84
N SER A 500 91.87 -32.49 -7.11
CA SER A 500 90.57 -31.89 -6.75
C SER A 500 90.11 -30.77 -7.71
N SER A 501 89.05 -31.07 -8.47
CA SER A 501 87.91 -30.15 -8.70
C SER A 501 87.97 -29.05 -9.79
N ILE A 502 88.57 -29.27 -10.98
CA ILE A 502 88.49 -28.30 -12.10
C ILE A 502 88.04 -28.89 -13.46
N ALA A 503 87.96 -30.21 -13.66
CA ALA A 503 87.78 -30.80 -15.00
C ALA A 503 86.33 -31.16 -15.43
N ASP A 504 85.41 -31.49 -14.51
CA ASP A 504 84.23 -32.32 -14.84
C ASP A 504 82.84 -31.66 -14.60
N LEU A 505 82.70 -30.33 -14.65
CA LEU A 505 81.41 -29.68 -14.28
C LEU A 505 80.85 -28.54 -15.16
N GLU A 506 81.35 -28.28 -16.38
CA GLU A 506 80.75 -27.26 -17.27
C GLU A 506 80.45 -27.70 -18.72
N SER A 507 80.64 -28.98 -19.08
CA SER A 507 80.37 -29.50 -20.43
C SER A 507 79.05 -30.27 -20.60
N GLU A 508 78.22 -30.36 -19.55
CA GLU A 508 77.05 -31.26 -19.48
C GLU A 508 75.67 -30.56 -19.55
N LEU A 509 75.54 -29.47 -20.31
CA LEU A 509 74.22 -28.90 -20.64
C LEU A 509 74.06 -28.46 -22.10
N LYS A 510 74.64 -29.27 -22.99
CA LYS A 510 73.84 -30.13 -23.90
C LYS A 510 72.57 -29.49 -24.49
N MET A 511 72.78 -28.40 -25.25
CA MET A 511 71.94 -28.15 -26.43
C MET A 511 71.81 -29.43 -27.27
N LYS A 512 70.57 -29.84 -27.57
CA LYS A 512 70.04 -30.52 -28.79
C LYS A 512 68.69 -31.18 -28.41
N LYS A 513 67.57 -30.71 -28.97
CA LYS A 513 66.91 -31.23 -30.20
C LYS A 513 66.49 -32.71 -30.04
N GLY A 514 65.22 -33.10 -30.21
CA GLY A 514 64.11 -32.48 -30.93
C GLY A 514 63.92 -33.11 -32.32
N GLU A 515 62.67 -33.22 -32.78
CA GLU A 515 62.22 -34.00 -33.98
C GLU A 515 62.17 -35.52 -33.67
N VAL A 516 61.19 -36.36 -34.04
CA VAL A 516 60.07 -36.39 -35.03
C VAL A 516 58.88 -37.12 -34.34
N GLY A 517 57.59 -37.00 -34.65
CA GLY A 517 56.85 -36.36 -35.74
C GLY A 517 55.68 -37.28 -36.18
N GLU A 518 54.47 -36.75 -36.01
CA GLU A 518 53.24 -36.96 -36.81
C GLU A 518 53.10 -38.23 -37.68
N LEU A 519 52.08 -39.05 -37.38
CA LEU A 519 51.31 -39.76 -38.42
C LEU A 519 49.81 -39.80 -38.10
N THR A 520 49.03 -39.26 -39.04
CA THR A 520 47.63 -39.58 -39.39
C THR A 520 46.53 -39.47 -38.33
N LYS A 521 45.84 -38.32 -38.36
CA LYS A 521 44.37 -38.32 -38.41
C LYS A 521 43.92 -38.96 -39.73
N GLU A 522 43.21 -40.09 -39.69
CA GLU A 522 42.33 -40.69 -40.73
C GLU A 522 42.04 -42.15 -40.28
N VAL A 523 40.83 -42.72 -40.31
CA VAL A 523 39.47 -42.29 -40.67
C VAL A 523 38.46 -42.90 -39.68
N SER A 524 37.33 -42.21 -39.53
CA SER A 524 36.00 -42.60 -39.03
C SER A 524 35.59 -44.09 -38.99
N SER A 525 34.62 -44.38 -38.10
CA SER A 525 34.00 -45.68 -37.76
C SER A 525 34.92 -46.56 -36.88
N LEU A 526 34.49 -47.11 -35.74
CA LEU A 526 33.14 -47.41 -35.21
C LEU A 526 33.05 -46.92 -33.75
N MET A 527 32.03 -46.14 -33.38
CA MET A 527 30.75 -46.55 -32.78
C MET A 527 30.83 -47.20 -31.39
N ALA A 528 29.91 -46.74 -30.52
CA ALA A 528 29.49 -47.33 -29.25
C ALA A 528 30.59 -47.55 -28.19
N ASP A 529 30.79 -46.53 -27.35
CA ASP A 529 30.79 -46.69 -25.87
C ASP A 529 30.86 -45.31 -25.17
N LYS A 530 29.76 -44.55 -25.28
CA LYS A 530 29.50 -43.36 -24.45
C LYS A 530 28.04 -43.26 -23.97
N GLU A 531 27.32 -44.39 -23.99
CA GLU A 531 25.98 -44.56 -23.42
C GLU A 531 26.01 -45.48 -22.17
N GLY A 532 27.21 -45.84 -21.71
CA GLY A 532 27.46 -46.71 -20.54
C GLY A 532 27.43 -46.03 -19.17
N LEU A 533 26.91 -44.80 -19.06
CA LEU A 533 26.70 -44.09 -17.78
C LEU A 533 25.28 -43.53 -17.62
N GLU A 534 24.31 -44.08 -18.35
CA GLU A 534 22.87 -43.90 -18.08
C GLU A 534 22.25 -45.14 -17.37
N HIS A 535 23.09 -46.10 -16.95
CA HIS A 535 22.65 -47.40 -16.44
C HIS A 535 22.47 -47.52 -14.92
N GLU A 536 22.51 -46.41 -14.18
CA GLU A 536 22.08 -46.35 -12.76
C GLU A 536 20.70 -45.69 -12.56
N MET A 537 20.10 -45.12 -13.62
CA MET A 537 18.76 -44.49 -13.57
C MET A 537 17.60 -45.43 -13.96
N ALA A 538 17.89 -46.67 -14.35
CA ALA A 538 16.89 -47.65 -14.78
C ALA A 538 16.20 -48.41 -13.63
N GLY A 539 16.76 -48.40 -12.40
CA GLY A 539 16.29 -49.21 -11.27
C GLY A 539 15.10 -48.67 -10.46
N LEU A 540 14.63 -47.45 -10.73
CA LEU A 540 13.62 -46.76 -9.89
C LEU A 540 12.37 -46.27 -10.63
N LYS A 541 12.20 -46.58 -11.92
CA LYS A 541 10.94 -46.31 -12.66
C LYS A 541 9.92 -47.45 -12.61
N GLU A 542 10.36 -48.70 -12.45
CA GLU A 542 9.50 -49.90 -12.44
C GLU A 542 8.62 -50.01 -11.18
N LYS A 543 8.87 -49.20 -10.14
CA LYS A 543 8.09 -49.17 -8.89
C LYS A 543 6.97 -48.11 -8.86
N LEU A 544 6.83 -47.28 -9.89
CA LEU A 544 5.73 -46.32 -10.00
C LEU A 544 4.52 -46.88 -10.79
N GLU A 545 4.79 -47.77 -11.76
CA GLU A 545 3.78 -48.33 -12.67
C GLU A 545 2.87 -49.41 -12.05
N GLN A 546 3.09 -49.77 -10.79
CA GLN A 546 2.22 -50.68 -10.03
C GLN A 546 1.16 -49.96 -9.15
N ALA A 547 1.18 -48.63 -9.07
CA ALA A 547 0.20 -47.86 -8.29
C ALA A 547 -1.09 -47.51 -9.06
N GLU A 548 -1.05 -47.41 -10.38
CA GLU A 548 -2.17 -46.87 -11.18
C GLU A 548 -3.25 -47.88 -11.60
N LYS A 549 -3.13 -49.16 -11.20
CA LYS A 549 -4.13 -50.21 -11.47
C LYS A 549 -5.35 -50.20 -10.51
N THR A 550 -5.69 -49.05 -9.92
CA THR A 550 -6.84 -48.89 -9.02
C THR A 550 -7.81 -47.75 -9.38
N ARG A 551 -7.87 -47.37 -10.67
CA ARG A 551 -8.80 -46.32 -11.17
C ARG A 551 -9.92 -46.82 -12.12
N ASP A 552 -10.07 -48.12 -12.31
CA ASP A 552 -11.07 -48.71 -13.23
C ASP A 552 -12.49 -48.93 -12.64
N PHE A 553 -12.78 -48.41 -11.44
CA PHE A 553 -14.12 -48.59 -10.82
C PHE A 553 -15.08 -47.39 -10.99
N ALA A 554 -14.64 -46.30 -11.63
CA ALA A 554 -15.43 -45.07 -11.80
C ALA A 554 -16.21 -44.97 -13.13
N LEU A 555 -16.22 -46.02 -13.96
CA LEU A 555 -16.90 -46.06 -15.27
C LEU A 555 -18.23 -46.84 -15.23
N LYS A 556 -18.92 -46.82 -14.07
CA LYS A 556 -20.16 -47.59 -13.83
C LYS A 556 -21.29 -46.82 -13.13
N SER A 557 -21.26 -45.48 -13.15
CA SER A 557 -22.31 -44.60 -12.59
C SER A 557 -23.12 -43.83 -13.65
N ALA A 558 -22.67 -43.80 -14.92
CA ALA A 558 -23.37 -43.13 -16.03
C ALA A 558 -24.38 -44.04 -16.77
N LYS A 559 -25.07 -44.94 -16.05
CA LYS A 559 -26.06 -45.88 -16.64
C LYS A 559 -27.39 -45.97 -15.86
N LEU A 560 -27.76 -44.89 -15.17
CA LEU A 560 -29.03 -44.71 -14.44
C LEU A 560 -29.64 -43.32 -14.70
N ALA A 561 -29.65 -42.88 -15.97
CA ALA A 561 -30.26 -41.61 -16.40
C ALA A 561 -31.07 -41.75 -17.71
N SER A 562 -31.60 -42.95 -17.99
CA SER A 562 -32.31 -43.28 -19.24
C SER A 562 -33.64 -44.02 -19.04
N GLN A 563 -34.28 -43.90 -17.88
CA GLN A 563 -35.60 -44.47 -17.58
C GLN A 563 -36.46 -43.51 -16.75
N ALA A 564 -37.02 -42.48 -17.40
CA ALA A 564 -38.04 -41.59 -16.82
C ALA A 564 -38.87 -40.86 -17.90
N SER A 565 -39.30 -41.56 -18.96
CA SER A 565 -40.12 -40.96 -20.03
C SER A 565 -41.26 -41.88 -20.49
N SER A 566 -42.11 -42.31 -19.57
CA SER A 566 -43.33 -43.06 -19.89
C SER A 566 -44.40 -42.97 -18.77
N ALA A 567 -45.07 -41.83 -18.67
CA ALA A 567 -46.31 -41.67 -17.91
C ALA A 567 -47.14 -40.51 -18.48
N SER A 568 -47.84 -40.76 -19.58
CA SER A 568 -48.92 -39.89 -20.05
C SER A 568 -50.27 -40.46 -19.60
N LYS A 569 -51.25 -39.55 -19.43
CA LYS A 569 -52.69 -39.74 -19.12
C LYS A 569 -53.11 -39.48 -17.66
N SER A 570 -53.43 -38.20 -17.40
CA SER A 570 -54.53 -37.76 -16.54
C SER A 570 -54.71 -36.27 -16.79
N GLU A 571 -55.87 -35.84 -17.28
CA GLU A 571 -56.09 -34.45 -17.72
C GLU A 571 -56.58 -33.53 -16.58
N GLU A 572 -57.00 -34.11 -15.45
CA GLU A 572 -57.42 -33.37 -14.25
C GLU A 572 -56.22 -32.98 -13.35
N ASP A 573 -55.17 -33.80 -13.29
CA ASP A 573 -53.93 -33.48 -12.56
C ASP A 573 -53.25 -32.21 -13.09
N SER A 574 -53.45 -31.87 -14.37
CA SER A 574 -52.93 -30.66 -15.00
C SER A 574 -53.38 -29.37 -14.30
N LYS A 575 -54.62 -29.32 -13.78
CA LYS A 575 -55.13 -28.14 -13.05
C LYS A 575 -54.53 -28.03 -11.65
N VAL A 576 -54.46 -29.16 -10.92
CA VAL A 576 -53.86 -29.21 -9.57
C VAL A 576 -52.37 -28.89 -9.64
N VAL A 577 -51.65 -29.43 -10.64
CA VAL A 577 -50.25 -29.10 -10.92
C VAL A 577 -50.10 -27.64 -11.33
N GLY A 578 -51.01 -27.08 -12.13
CA GLY A 578 -51.02 -25.66 -12.48
C GLY A 578 -51.16 -24.73 -11.26
N GLU A 579 -52.10 -25.01 -10.36
CA GLU A 579 -52.28 -24.25 -9.12
C GLU A 579 -51.10 -24.42 -8.15
N LEU A 580 -50.56 -25.64 -8.01
CA LEU A 580 -49.34 -25.90 -7.24
C LEU A 580 -48.12 -25.17 -7.82
N ILE A 581 -47.99 -25.06 -9.15
CA ILE A 581 -46.90 -24.28 -9.79
C ILE A 581 -47.07 -22.77 -9.49
N VAL A 582 -48.29 -22.24 -9.54
CA VAL A 582 -48.56 -20.82 -9.21
C VAL A 582 -48.33 -20.54 -7.71
N GLN A 583 -48.73 -21.45 -6.82
CA GLN A 583 -48.43 -21.35 -5.39
C GLN A 583 -46.93 -21.44 -5.14
N LYS A 584 -46.22 -22.39 -5.77
CA LYS A 584 -44.77 -22.55 -5.68
C LYS A 584 -44.03 -21.30 -6.19
N SER A 585 -44.45 -20.71 -7.30
CA SER A 585 -43.90 -19.43 -7.80
C SER A 585 -44.05 -18.30 -6.77
N LYS A 586 -45.24 -18.13 -6.19
CA LYS A 586 -45.46 -17.12 -5.13
C LYS A 586 -44.60 -17.39 -3.89
N LEU A 587 -44.38 -18.65 -3.55
CA LEU A 587 -43.49 -19.04 -2.45
C LEU A 587 -42.03 -18.73 -2.76
N GLU A 588 -41.55 -19.04 -3.97
CA GLU A 588 -40.18 -18.73 -4.41
C GLU A 588 -39.90 -17.23 -4.43
N ASP A 589 -40.88 -16.40 -4.82
CA ASP A 589 -40.72 -14.95 -4.84
C ASP A 589 -40.75 -14.32 -3.44
N LEU A 590 -41.63 -14.81 -2.54
CA LEU A 590 -41.60 -14.44 -1.12
C LEU A 590 -40.32 -14.92 -0.43
N LEU A 591 -39.78 -16.09 -0.81
CA LEU A 591 -38.50 -16.58 -0.33
C LEU A 591 -37.37 -15.61 -0.72
N LYS A 592 -37.23 -15.30 -2.01
CA LYS A 592 -36.23 -14.35 -2.54
C LYS A 592 -36.33 -12.97 -1.88
N GLU A 593 -37.54 -12.45 -1.67
CA GLU A 593 -37.74 -11.16 -0.99
C GLU A 593 -37.27 -11.22 0.48
N SER A 594 -37.56 -12.32 1.18
CA SER A 594 -37.13 -12.53 2.56
C SER A 594 -35.61 -12.75 2.69
N GLU A 595 -35.01 -13.44 1.72
CA GLU A 595 -33.57 -13.68 1.63
C GLU A 595 -32.82 -12.39 1.33
N GLY A 596 -33.30 -11.56 0.39
CA GLY A 596 -32.73 -10.23 0.14
C GLY A 596 -32.78 -9.33 1.37
N LYS A 597 -33.91 -9.31 2.10
CA LYS A 597 -34.04 -8.56 3.36
C LYS A 597 -33.09 -9.10 4.45
N ARG A 598 -32.92 -10.42 4.54
CA ARG A 598 -31.96 -11.06 5.45
C ARG A 598 -30.52 -10.68 5.10
N GLU A 599 -30.14 -10.79 3.83
CA GLU A 599 -28.78 -10.52 3.34
C GLU A 599 -28.38 -9.06 3.59
N VAL A 600 -29.29 -8.10 3.42
CA VAL A 600 -29.06 -6.69 3.74
C VAL A 600 -28.79 -6.50 5.25
N LEU A 601 -29.60 -7.09 6.12
CA LEU A 601 -29.42 -7.01 7.58
C LEU A 601 -28.15 -7.73 8.05
N GLU A 602 -27.77 -8.83 7.40
CA GLU A 602 -26.57 -9.61 7.69
C GLU A 602 -25.30 -8.83 7.28
N LYS A 603 -25.30 -8.20 6.08
CA LYS A 603 -24.26 -7.25 5.63
C LYS A 603 -24.17 -6.00 6.53
N GLU A 604 -25.28 -5.45 7.01
CA GLU A 604 -25.29 -4.33 7.95
C GLU A 604 -24.65 -4.74 9.30
N ALA A 605 -25.00 -5.92 9.83
CA ALA A 605 -24.44 -6.44 11.07
C ALA A 605 -22.93 -6.70 10.98
N VAL A 606 -22.42 -7.20 9.86
CA VAL A 606 -20.97 -7.37 9.61
C VAL A 606 -20.26 -6.02 9.61
N LYS A 607 -20.73 -5.04 8.82
CA LYS A 607 -20.14 -3.70 8.76
C LYS A 607 -20.09 -3.00 10.13
N LEU A 608 -21.14 -3.15 10.94
CA LEU A 608 -21.16 -2.61 12.30
C LEU A 608 -20.16 -3.31 13.24
N LYS A 609 -19.95 -4.63 13.09
CA LYS A 609 -18.94 -5.39 13.85
C LYS A 609 -17.51 -4.99 13.46
N GLU A 610 -17.25 -4.78 12.17
CA GLU A 610 -15.97 -4.25 11.65
C GLU A 610 -15.70 -2.84 12.18
N ALA A 611 -16.69 -1.95 12.16
CA ALA A 611 -16.57 -0.60 12.73
C ALA A 611 -16.22 -0.63 14.23
N VAL A 612 -16.83 -1.53 15.01
CA VAL A 612 -16.46 -1.72 16.43
C VAL A 612 -15.03 -2.27 16.59
N LYS A 613 -14.56 -3.16 15.70
CA LYS A 613 -13.17 -3.65 15.70
C LYS A 613 -12.18 -2.51 15.43
N ALA A 614 -12.46 -1.67 14.43
CA ALA A 614 -11.63 -0.51 14.09
C ALA A 614 -11.60 0.55 15.20
N LEU A 615 -12.73 0.81 15.89
CA LEU A 615 -12.74 1.73 17.04
C LEU A 615 -11.97 1.17 18.24
N LYS A 616 -12.03 -0.14 18.52
CA LYS A 616 -11.19 -0.76 19.55
C LYS A 616 -9.71 -0.50 19.27
N GLN A 617 -9.24 -0.80 18.06
CA GLN A 617 -7.85 -0.56 17.66
C GLN A 617 -7.42 0.92 17.83
N LYS A 618 -8.34 1.88 17.59
CA LYS A 618 -8.08 3.30 17.88
C LYS A 618 -7.98 3.62 19.37
N ILE A 619 -8.77 2.97 20.22
CA ILE A 619 -8.65 3.08 21.68
C ILE A 619 -7.33 2.49 22.16
N ASP A 620 -6.98 1.28 21.71
CA ASP A 620 -5.74 0.60 22.08
C ASP A 620 -4.52 1.48 21.70
N ALA A 621 -4.52 2.04 20.48
CA ALA A 621 -3.50 2.99 20.03
C ALA A 621 -3.47 4.29 20.87
N ALA A 622 -4.63 4.83 21.25
CA ALA A 622 -4.72 6.02 22.11
C ALA A 622 -4.27 5.74 23.56
N GLN A 623 -4.51 4.54 24.08
CA GLN A 623 -4.00 4.09 25.38
C GLN A 623 -2.47 3.91 25.36
N ILE A 624 -1.91 3.38 24.26
CA ILE A 624 -0.45 3.32 24.05
C ILE A 624 0.15 4.75 24.00
N LEU A 625 -0.49 5.68 23.29
CA LEU A 625 -0.08 7.08 23.24
C LEU A 625 -0.10 7.72 24.65
N LYS A 626 -1.21 7.54 25.39
CA LYS A 626 -1.35 8.00 26.77
C LYS A 626 -0.25 7.43 27.68
N LYS A 627 0.08 6.14 27.55
CA LYS A 627 1.16 5.49 28.32
C LYS A 627 2.53 6.09 27.96
N LYS A 628 2.78 6.39 26.68
CA LYS A 628 4.02 7.06 26.23
C LYS A 628 4.12 8.49 26.78
N GLN A 629 3.01 9.25 26.78
CA GLN A 629 2.95 10.60 27.36
C GLN A 629 3.14 10.58 28.88
N MET A 630 2.55 9.61 29.60
CA MET A 630 2.80 9.39 31.04
C MET A 630 4.29 9.20 31.34
N LEU A 631 4.96 8.30 30.61
CA LEU A 631 6.39 8.03 30.78
C LEU A 631 7.27 9.25 30.45
N ALA A 632 6.89 10.03 29.43
CA ALA A 632 7.58 11.28 29.10
C ALA A 632 7.41 12.34 30.22
N LEU A 633 6.22 12.42 30.81
CA LEU A 633 5.90 13.32 31.92
C LEU A 633 6.65 12.90 33.20
N GLU A 634 6.71 11.60 33.52
CA GLU A 634 7.54 11.06 34.60
C GLU A 634 9.03 11.35 34.40
N LYS A 635 9.56 11.18 33.18
CA LYS A 635 10.94 11.54 32.83
C LYS A 635 11.21 13.04 33.01
N ALA A 636 10.34 13.89 32.51
CA ALA A 636 10.45 15.34 32.68
C ALA A 636 10.36 15.76 34.16
N GLN A 637 9.54 15.07 34.98
CA GLN A 637 9.50 15.29 36.42
C GLN A 637 10.77 14.80 37.14
N ALA A 638 11.42 13.74 36.67
CA ALA A 638 12.70 13.28 37.20
C ALA A 638 13.82 14.27 36.86
N GLU A 639 13.94 14.67 35.59
CA GLU A 639 14.90 15.70 35.14
C GLU A 639 14.70 17.04 35.89
N ALA A 640 13.46 17.46 36.11
CA ALA A 640 13.13 18.65 36.89
C ALA A 640 13.37 18.51 38.41
N LYS A 641 13.52 17.28 38.94
CA LYS A 641 13.96 17.04 40.33
C LYS A 641 15.48 17.05 40.42
N GLU A 642 16.19 16.46 39.48
CA GLU A 642 17.66 16.50 39.41
C GLU A 642 18.18 17.94 39.21
N ALA A 643 17.55 18.71 38.31
CA ALA A 643 17.89 20.11 38.08
C ALA A 643 17.73 21.00 39.34
N LYS A 644 16.82 20.66 40.26
CA LYS A 644 16.69 21.36 41.56
C LYS A 644 17.83 21.08 42.55
N GLY A 645 18.61 20.01 42.33
CA GLY A 645 19.76 19.66 43.15
C GLY A 645 21.07 20.33 42.70
N SER A 646 21.13 20.80 41.44
CA SER A 646 22.28 21.54 40.91
C SER A 646 22.00 23.04 40.89
N SER A 647 23.05 23.87 40.93
CA SER A 647 22.95 25.34 40.85
C SER A 647 22.65 25.84 39.42
N THR A 648 21.76 25.16 38.70
CA THR A 648 21.38 25.49 37.32
C THR A 648 20.54 26.76 37.25
N SER A 649 20.54 27.40 36.08
CA SER A 649 20.06 28.76 35.94
C SER A 649 18.53 28.84 36.07
N SER A 650 18.03 29.96 36.60
CA SER A 650 16.58 30.19 36.77
C SER A 650 15.76 30.02 35.47
N LYS A 651 16.40 30.13 34.30
CA LYS A 651 15.76 29.96 32.98
C LYS A 651 15.49 28.49 32.64
N GLU A 652 16.36 27.57 33.05
CA GLU A 652 16.20 26.13 32.78
C GLU A 652 15.02 25.56 33.59
N ALA A 653 14.90 25.98 34.85
CA ALA A 653 13.76 25.64 35.70
C ALA A 653 12.42 26.20 35.18
N GLU A 654 12.43 27.30 34.44
CA GLU A 654 11.23 27.88 33.83
C GLU A 654 10.85 27.16 32.53
N ASN A 655 11.82 26.84 31.67
CA ASN A 655 11.61 26.00 30.48
C ASN A 655 11.06 24.60 30.84
N LEU A 656 11.57 23.97 31.90
CA LEU A 656 11.07 22.68 32.39
C LEU A 656 9.61 22.74 32.87
N LYS A 657 9.18 23.86 33.49
CA LYS A 657 7.76 24.07 33.84
C LYS A 657 6.87 24.18 32.61
N VAL A 658 7.33 24.86 31.55
CA VAL A 658 6.58 24.98 30.29
C VAL A 658 6.43 23.60 29.61
N LEU A 659 7.50 22.81 29.58
CA LEU A 659 7.48 21.44 29.04
C LEU A 659 6.53 20.52 29.83
N LEU A 660 6.58 20.55 31.16
CA LEU A 660 5.66 19.78 32.02
C LEU A 660 4.20 20.14 31.75
N ARG A 661 3.89 21.44 31.66
CA ARG A 661 2.52 21.91 31.37
C ARG A 661 2.05 21.53 29.97
N GLY A 662 2.95 21.48 28.99
CA GLY A 662 2.67 20.95 27.65
C GLY A 662 2.31 19.45 27.71
N ALA A 663 3.11 18.65 28.40
CA ALA A 663 2.87 17.22 28.58
C ALA A 663 1.56 16.90 29.33
N GLU A 664 1.17 17.73 30.31
CA GLU A 664 -0.13 17.64 31.00
C GLU A 664 -1.31 17.88 30.02
N ILE A 665 -1.26 18.94 29.21
CA ILE A 665 -2.29 19.24 28.20
C ILE A 665 -2.37 18.13 27.14
N GLU A 666 -1.24 17.61 26.70
CA GLU A 666 -1.15 16.49 25.77
C GLU A 666 -1.75 15.19 26.34
N ARG A 667 -1.57 14.94 27.64
CA ARG A 667 -2.21 13.83 28.33
C ARG A 667 -3.73 14.02 28.41
N ASP A 668 -4.20 15.19 28.85
CA ASP A 668 -5.63 15.46 29.02
C ASP A 668 -6.39 15.39 27.68
N THR A 669 -5.78 15.86 26.59
CA THR A 669 -6.34 15.72 25.24
C THR A 669 -6.42 14.27 24.78
N SER A 670 -5.42 13.43 25.10
CA SER A 670 -5.47 11.98 24.88
C SER A 670 -6.55 11.29 25.73
N GLU A 671 -6.73 11.67 27.00
CA GLU A 671 -7.77 11.12 27.86
C GLU A 671 -9.18 11.44 27.33
N ASN A 672 -9.44 12.71 26.97
CA ASN A 672 -10.71 13.11 26.36
C ASN A 672 -11.00 12.38 25.04
N LYS A 673 -9.96 12.11 24.24
CA LYS A 673 -10.08 11.36 22.98
C LYS A 673 -10.44 9.88 23.21
N ILE A 674 -9.91 9.25 24.25
CA ILE A 674 -10.29 7.87 24.65
C ILE A 674 -11.77 7.83 25.06
N VAL A 675 -12.22 8.74 25.93
CA VAL A 675 -13.63 8.80 26.38
C VAL A 675 -14.58 8.98 25.18
N SER A 676 -14.25 9.86 24.24
CA SER A 676 -15.05 10.06 23.02
C SER A 676 -15.15 8.80 22.16
N LEU A 677 -14.09 7.99 22.05
CA LEU A 677 -14.10 6.73 21.29
C LEU A 677 -14.88 5.63 22.02
N GLU A 678 -14.83 5.58 23.35
CA GLU A 678 -15.61 4.64 24.17
C GLU A 678 -17.12 4.88 24.02
N ASP A 679 -17.57 6.13 24.05
CA ASP A 679 -18.96 6.47 23.80
C ASP A 679 -19.41 6.17 22.36
N GLU A 680 -18.53 6.34 21.35
CA GLU A 680 -18.82 5.92 19.98
C GLU A 680 -19.01 4.39 19.88
N ILE A 681 -18.13 3.60 20.51
CA ILE A 681 -18.30 2.14 20.61
C ILE A 681 -19.62 1.77 21.31
N LYS A 682 -19.98 2.47 22.39
CA LYS A 682 -21.23 2.26 23.13
C LYS A 682 -22.46 2.53 22.26
N GLN A 683 -22.43 3.56 21.42
CA GLN A 683 -23.46 3.83 20.43
C GLN A 683 -23.52 2.74 19.34
N LEU A 684 -22.38 2.30 18.80
CA LEU A 684 -22.34 1.22 17.81
C LEU A 684 -22.86 -0.12 18.38
N ARG A 685 -22.49 -0.50 19.61
CA ARG A 685 -23.03 -1.70 20.28
C ARG A 685 -24.55 -1.64 20.41
N LYS A 686 -25.11 -0.45 20.72
CA LYS A 686 -26.58 -0.23 20.77
C LYS A 686 -27.22 -0.40 19.38
N ARG A 687 -26.57 0.05 18.30
CA ARG A 687 -27.03 -0.18 16.92
C ARG A 687 -26.98 -1.65 16.53
N ILE A 688 -25.86 -2.36 16.81
CA ILE A 688 -25.73 -3.81 16.59
C ILE A 688 -26.85 -4.56 17.27
N SER A 689 -27.08 -4.33 18.57
CA SER A 689 -28.16 -4.98 19.32
C SER A 689 -29.55 -4.68 18.73
N SER A 690 -29.78 -3.48 18.20
CA SER A 690 -31.03 -3.17 17.50
C SER A 690 -31.19 -3.91 16.16
N SER A 691 -30.11 -4.03 15.37
CA SER A 691 -30.16 -4.73 14.08
C SER A 691 -30.23 -6.26 14.26
N GLU A 692 -29.58 -6.82 15.29
CA GLU A 692 -29.71 -8.23 15.68
C GLU A 692 -31.14 -8.56 16.16
N LYS A 693 -31.79 -7.67 16.93
CA LYS A 693 -33.21 -7.82 17.30
C LYS A 693 -34.15 -7.77 16.09
N LYS A 694 -33.90 -6.86 15.13
CA LYS A 694 -34.66 -6.81 13.86
C LYS A 694 -34.50 -8.10 13.05
N LEU A 695 -33.26 -8.61 12.93
CA LEU A 695 -32.95 -9.86 12.25
C LEU A 695 -33.62 -11.06 12.93
N GLY A 696 -33.64 -11.10 14.28
CA GLY A 696 -34.37 -12.10 15.06
C GLY A 696 -35.87 -12.09 14.75
N SER A 697 -36.52 -10.92 14.84
CA SER A 697 -37.95 -10.78 14.51
C SER A 697 -38.26 -11.10 13.04
N ALA A 698 -37.36 -10.80 12.11
CA ALA A 698 -37.51 -11.19 10.70
C ALA A 698 -37.45 -12.72 10.52
N LYS A 699 -36.49 -13.40 11.17
CA LYS A 699 -36.39 -14.86 11.16
C LYS A 699 -37.60 -15.53 11.81
N GLU A 700 -38.12 -14.98 12.89
CA GLU A 700 -39.33 -15.47 13.58
C GLU A 700 -40.59 -15.31 12.72
N LYS A 701 -40.79 -14.13 12.10
CA LYS A 701 -41.90 -13.92 11.15
C LYS A 701 -41.82 -14.87 9.95
N PHE A 702 -40.62 -15.11 9.43
CA PHE A 702 -40.40 -16.07 8.35
C PHE A 702 -40.75 -17.50 8.78
N THR A 703 -40.28 -17.96 9.96
CA THR A 703 -40.64 -19.30 10.47
C THR A 703 -42.12 -19.44 10.80
N LEU A 704 -42.78 -18.40 11.29
CA LEU A 704 -44.24 -18.39 11.45
C LEU A 704 -44.95 -18.49 10.10
N LYS A 705 -44.52 -17.76 9.07
CA LYS A 705 -45.14 -17.82 7.74
C LYS A 705 -44.92 -19.19 7.07
N VAL A 706 -43.72 -19.76 7.18
CA VAL A 706 -43.44 -21.14 6.73
C VAL A 706 -44.33 -22.15 7.47
N ARG A 707 -44.54 -22.02 8.78
CA ARG A 707 -45.47 -22.89 9.54
C ARG A 707 -46.94 -22.72 9.15
N GLU A 708 -47.36 -21.52 8.77
CA GLU A 708 -48.71 -21.24 8.29
C GLU A 708 -48.93 -21.91 6.93
N LEU A 709 -47.98 -21.75 6.01
CA LEU A 709 -47.98 -22.40 4.70
C LEU A 709 -47.87 -23.93 4.81
N GLU A 710 -47.07 -24.45 5.75
CA GLU A 710 -47.03 -25.89 6.06
C GLU A 710 -48.37 -26.43 6.59
N LYS A 711 -49.22 -25.60 7.22
CA LYS A 711 -50.57 -26.01 7.64
C LYS A 711 -51.54 -26.01 6.46
N GLU A 712 -51.46 -25.01 5.59
CA GLU A 712 -52.26 -24.95 4.36
C GLU A 712 -51.95 -26.15 3.44
N VAL A 713 -50.66 -26.47 3.22
CA VAL A 713 -50.23 -27.61 2.37
C VAL A 713 -50.56 -28.98 2.99
N LYS A 714 -50.68 -29.07 4.32
CA LYS A 714 -51.08 -30.33 5.02
C LYS A 714 -52.59 -30.60 4.98
N GLY A 715 -53.40 -29.76 4.32
CA GLY A 715 -54.85 -29.90 4.25
C GLY A 715 -55.32 -31.23 3.65
N ASP A 716 -54.79 -31.63 2.48
CA ASP A 716 -55.48 -32.59 1.60
C ASP A 716 -54.63 -33.74 1.00
N SER A 717 -53.38 -33.97 1.45
CA SER A 717 -52.55 -35.09 0.93
C SER A 717 -52.16 -36.12 1.99
N THR A 718 -52.95 -37.19 2.08
CA THR A 718 -52.72 -38.33 2.98
C THR A 718 -51.60 -39.26 2.49
N GLY A 719 -50.79 -39.78 3.43
CA GLY A 719 -49.90 -40.93 3.18
C GLY A 719 -48.51 -40.56 2.67
N GLU A 720 -48.32 -40.56 1.36
CA GLU A 720 -47.00 -40.70 0.71
C GLU A 720 -46.02 -39.54 0.98
N PHE A 721 -46.55 -38.32 1.19
CA PHE A 721 -45.73 -37.16 1.55
C PHE A 721 -45.03 -37.31 2.91
N THR A 722 -45.57 -38.13 3.82
CA THR A 722 -44.97 -38.33 5.16
C THR A 722 -43.71 -39.19 5.10
N THR A 723 -43.66 -40.19 4.23
CA THR A 723 -42.49 -41.07 4.03
C THR A 723 -41.34 -40.32 3.37
N LEU A 724 -41.62 -39.54 2.32
CA LEU A 724 -40.62 -38.67 1.67
C LEU A 724 -40.14 -37.57 2.61
N ARG A 725 -41.03 -36.97 3.42
CA ARG A 725 -40.64 -36.01 4.46
C ARG A 725 -39.71 -36.65 5.50
N LYS A 726 -39.97 -37.89 5.93
CA LYS A 726 -39.12 -38.60 6.89
C LYS A 726 -37.71 -38.85 6.33
N GLN A 727 -37.61 -39.30 5.08
CA GLN A 727 -36.32 -39.46 4.39
C GLN A 727 -35.57 -38.13 4.21
N LEU A 728 -36.30 -37.04 3.93
CA LEU A 728 -35.72 -35.70 3.85
C LEU A 728 -35.28 -35.16 5.23
N GLU A 729 -36.00 -35.48 6.30
CA GLU A 729 -35.61 -35.12 7.67
C GLU A 729 -34.41 -35.95 8.15
N GLU A 730 -34.33 -37.25 7.82
CA GLU A 730 -33.18 -38.12 8.10
C GLU A 730 -31.91 -37.66 7.36
N THR A 731 -31.99 -37.37 6.06
CA THR A 731 -30.85 -36.84 5.27
C THR A 731 -30.41 -35.45 5.72
N ASN A 732 -31.34 -34.56 6.10
CA ASN A 732 -30.99 -33.27 6.68
C ASN A 732 -30.34 -33.41 8.07
N LEU A 733 -30.76 -34.38 8.89
CA LEU A 733 -30.13 -34.68 10.18
C LEU A 733 -28.69 -35.20 10.00
N GLU A 734 -28.46 -36.04 8.99
CA GLU A 734 -27.13 -36.54 8.63
C GLU A 734 -26.21 -35.41 8.13
N ASN A 735 -26.69 -34.58 7.21
CA ASN A 735 -25.97 -33.38 6.75
C ASN A 735 -25.66 -32.42 7.91
N ALA A 736 -26.57 -32.28 8.88
CA ALA A 736 -26.34 -31.49 10.09
C ALA A 736 -25.27 -32.11 11.02
N LYS A 737 -25.22 -33.45 11.14
CA LYS A 737 -24.14 -34.14 11.87
C LYS A 737 -22.78 -33.92 11.19
N ILE A 738 -22.68 -34.15 9.89
CA ILE A 738 -21.46 -33.93 9.10
C ILE A 738 -20.99 -32.48 9.26
N THR A 739 -21.90 -31.51 9.08
CA THR A 739 -21.59 -30.08 9.26
C THR A 739 -21.11 -29.76 10.69
N LYS A 740 -21.70 -30.38 11.71
CA LYS A 740 -21.27 -30.19 13.11
C LYS A 740 -19.88 -30.79 13.36
N GLU A 741 -19.58 -31.94 12.79
CA GLU A 741 -18.28 -32.60 12.88
C GLU A 741 -17.19 -31.80 12.15
N SER A 742 -17.42 -31.39 10.90
CA SER A 742 -16.52 -30.51 10.15
C SER A 742 -16.24 -29.21 10.91
N ASN A 743 -17.26 -28.56 11.47
CA ASN A 743 -17.07 -27.36 12.28
C ASN A 743 -16.31 -27.62 13.59
N SER A 744 -16.38 -28.82 14.17
CA SER A 744 -15.55 -29.18 15.34
C SER A 744 -14.09 -29.39 14.96
N LYS A 745 -13.81 -30.02 13.80
CA LYS A 745 -12.46 -30.18 13.25
C LYS A 745 -11.83 -28.83 12.87
N ILE A 746 -12.58 -27.95 12.20
CA ILE A 746 -12.14 -26.59 11.88
C ILE A 746 -11.78 -25.82 13.16
N LYS A 747 -12.59 -25.91 14.22
CA LYS A 747 -12.28 -25.27 15.50
C LYS A 747 -11.01 -25.81 16.15
N SER A 748 -10.78 -27.13 16.11
CA SER A 748 -9.54 -27.74 16.63
C SER A 748 -8.31 -27.18 15.89
N ILE A 749 -8.32 -27.24 14.55
CA ILE A 749 -7.24 -26.71 13.70
C ILE A 749 -7.01 -25.23 13.97
N GLN A 750 -8.07 -24.46 14.22
CA GLN A 750 -7.95 -23.03 14.51
C GLN A 750 -7.34 -22.76 15.90
N THR A 751 -7.66 -23.55 16.93
CA THR A 751 -6.95 -23.47 18.22
C THR A 751 -5.49 -23.88 18.12
N ASP A 752 -5.16 -24.88 17.30
CA ASP A 752 -3.77 -25.33 17.08
C ASP A 752 -2.98 -24.25 16.32
N LEU A 753 -3.60 -23.59 15.34
CA LEU A 753 -3.02 -22.47 14.61
C LEU A 753 -2.81 -21.23 15.51
N ASP A 754 -3.80 -20.86 16.32
CA ASP A 754 -3.69 -19.75 17.27
C ASP A 754 -2.53 -20.01 18.27
N ALA A 755 -2.38 -21.24 18.77
CA ALA A 755 -1.27 -21.63 19.64
C ALA A 755 0.10 -21.56 18.95
N HIS A 756 0.19 -21.92 17.66
CA HIS A 756 1.40 -21.73 16.87
C HIS A 756 1.74 -20.24 16.64
N VAL A 757 0.74 -19.38 16.42
CA VAL A 757 0.94 -17.92 16.28
C VAL A 757 1.44 -17.30 17.58
N ASP A 758 0.89 -17.72 18.73
CA ASP A 758 1.37 -17.28 20.05
C ASP A 758 2.83 -17.72 20.29
N ALA A 759 3.19 -18.96 19.93
CA ALA A 759 4.56 -19.46 20.05
C ALA A 759 5.56 -18.70 19.17
N VAL A 760 5.21 -18.40 17.91
CA VAL A 760 6.02 -17.59 17.00
C VAL A 760 6.18 -16.15 17.51
N THR A 761 5.12 -15.59 18.08
CA THR A 761 5.15 -14.23 18.68
C THR A 761 6.09 -14.19 19.88
N LEU A 762 6.06 -15.21 20.74
CA LEU A 762 6.94 -15.32 21.90
C LEU A 762 8.41 -15.52 21.51
N LEU A 763 8.69 -16.31 20.46
CA LEU A 763 10.03 -16.43 19.87
C LEU A 763 10.54 -15.09 19.33
N ARG A 764 9.68 -14.30 18.67
CA ARG A 764 10.02 -12.94 18.18
C ARG A 764 10.39 -12.00 19.33
N GLU A 765 9.59 -11.97 20.40
CA GLU A 765 9.89 -11.18 21.59
C GLU A 765 11.21 -11.58 22.25
N MET A 766 11.54 -12.88 22.28
CA MET A 766 12.84 -13.32 22.79
C MET A 766 13.98 -12.84 21.88
N GLY A 767 13.83 -12.94 20.56
CA GLY A 767 14.82 -12.42 19.60
C GLY A 767 15.08 -10.92 19.75
N GLU A 768 14.04 -10.12 19.97
CA GLU A 768 14.16 -8.68 20.24
C GLU A 768 14.88 -8.39 21.57
N LYS A 769 14.58 -9.16 22.64
CA LYS A 769 15.27 -9.09 23.93
C LYS A 769 16.77 -9.46 23.81
N TYR A 770 17.10 -10.48 23.02
CA TYR A 770 18.51 -10.85 22.76
C TYR A 770 19.27 -9.76 21.98
N ARG A 771 18.64 -9.11 20.99
CA ARG A 771 19.25 -7.94 20.32
C ARG A 771 19.51 -6.80 21.29
N THR A 772 18.51 -6.40 22.10
CA THR A 772 18.71 -5.33 23.09
C THR A 772 19.79 -5.67 24.10
N TYR A 773 19.91 -6.94 24.52
CA TYR A 773 20.98 -7.38 25.41
C TYR A 773 22.36 -7.31 24.72
N ALA A 774 22.46 -7.69 23.44
CA ALA A 774 23.69 -7.57 22.66
C ALA A 774 24.11 -6.11 22.46
N ASP A 775 23.17 -5.22 22.11
CA ASP A 775 23.43 -3.78 21.96
C ASP A 775 23.92 -3.15 23.27
N ILE A 776 23.28 -3.48 24.41
CA ILE A 776 23.71 -3.05 25.75
C ILE A 776 25.12 -3.59 26.05
N LEU A 777 25.42 -4.85 25.70
CA LEU A 777 26.73 -5.45 25.93
C LEU A 777 27.82 -4.70 25.15
N VAL A 778 27.58 -4.40 23.86
CA VAL A 778 28.48 -3.63 22.99
C VAL A 778 28.70 -2.21 23.54
N ASP A 779 27.64 -1.49 23.91
CA ASP A 779 27.74 -0.15 24.50
C ASP A 779 28.48 -0.15 25.85
N THR A 780 28.35 -1.24 26.63
CA THR A 780 29.07 -1.40 27.90
C THR A 780 30.55 -1.70 27.67
N MET A 781 30.91 -2.53 26.68
CA MET A 781 32.31 -2.76 26.29
C MET A 781 32.98 -1.48 25.77
N LYS A 782 32.26 -0.71 24.93
CA LYS A 782 32.69 0.60 24.43
C LYS A 782 32.98 1.60 25.53
N LYS A 783 32.08 1.73 26.51
CA LYS A 783 32.28 2.62 27.68
C LYS A 783 33.48 2.25 28.53
N ASN A 784 33.92 1.00 28.49
CA ASN A 784 35.02 0.48 29.30
C ASN A 784 36.36 0.40 28.56
N ASN A 785 36.44 0.88 27.30
CA ASN A 785 37.62 0.74 26.42
C ASN A 785 38.15 -0.71 26.33
N LEU A 786 37.26 -1.70 26.34
CA LEU A 786 37.60 -3.12 26.26
C LEU A 786 37.65 -3.67 24.82
N GLU A 787 37.52 -2.81 23.80
CA GLU A 787 37.47 -3.20 22.39
C GLU A 787 38.73 -4.00 21.97
N ASP A 788 39.91 -3.64 22.48
CA ASP A 788 41.18 -4.32 22.17
C ASP A 788 41.42 -5.62 22.97
N SER A 789 40.54 -5.98 23.91
CA SER A 789 40.70 -7.15 24.80
C SER A 789 39.81 -8.34 24.43
N ILE A 790 39.13 -8.29 23.27
CA ILE A 790 38.29 -9.37 22.78
C ILE A 790 39.19 -10.39 22.05
N PRO A 791 39.31 -11.65 22.53
CA PRO A 791 39.91 -12.71 21.72
C PRO A 791 39.06 -12.90 20.47
N GLU A 792 39.67 -13.01 19.29
CA GLU A 792 38.95 -13.25 18.03
C GLU A 792 38.01 -14.46 18.16
N MET A 793 36.74 -14.19 18.42
CA MET A 793 35.73 -15.25 18.52
C MET A 793 35.53 -15.81 17.10
N PRO A 794 35.77 -17.12 16.89
CA PRO A 794 35.80 -17.69 15.55
C PRO A 794 34.44 -17.53 14.86
N GLN A 795 34.42 -16.70 13.82
CA GLN A 795 33.43 -16.52 12.74
C GLN A 795 31.99 -17.02 12.96
N MET A 796 31.38 -16.75 14.12
CA MET A 796 29.93 -16.89 14.33
C MET A 796 29.13 -16.00 13.37
N SER A 797 29.76 -14.96 12.81
CA SER A 797 29.28 -14.20 11.64
C SER A 797 28.74 -15.12 10.54
N ASP A 798 29.51 -16.16 10.17
CA ASP A 798 29.30 -16.82 8.89
C ASP A 798 28.28 -17.95 9.04
N HIS A 799 28.29 -18.70 10.15
CA HIS A 799 27.18 -19.59 10.48
C HIS A 799 25.86 -18.84 10.77
N VAL A 800 25.87 -17.64 11.36
CA VAL A 800 24.63 -16.86 11.52
C VAL A 800 24.12 -16.34 10.17
N LYS A 801 25.00 -15.88 9.28
CA LYS A 801 24.64 -15.48 7.90
C LYS A 801 24.16 -16.65 7.06
N GLU A 802 24.76 -17.83 7.23
CA GLU A 802 24.38 -19.06 6.52
C GLU A 802 23.04 -19.62 7.03
N HIS A 803 22.82 -19.60 8.35
CA HIS A 803 21.53 -19.98 8.93
C HIS A 803 20.42 -18.97 8.60
N GLN A 804 20.76 -17.67 8.48
CA GLN A 804 19.83 -16.65 8.01
C GLN A 804 19.53 -16.80 6.51
N ARG A 805 20.53 -17.06 5.66
CA ARG A 805 20.32 -17.43 4.25
C ARG A 805 19.44 -18.66 4.10
N SER A 806 19.69 -19.72 4.87
CA SER A 806 18.88 -20.94 4.85
C SER A 806 17.42 -20.69 5.27
N MET A 807 17.18 -19.78 6.22
CA MET A 807 15.81 -19.33 6.55
C MET A 807 15.19 -18.46 5.44
N GLU A 808 15.94 -17.57 4.81
CA GLU A 808 15.46 -16.75 3.69
C GLU A 808 15.17 -17.60 2.43
N GLU A 809 15.99 -18.62 2.15
CA GLU A 809 15.87 -19.57 1.03
C GLU A 809 14.66 -20.51 1.22
N SER A 810 14.45 -21.05 2.43
CA SER A 810 13.24 -21.83 2.75
C SER A 810 11.94 -21.00 2.76
N LEU A 811 12.02 -19.69 2.97
CA LEU A 811 10.89 -18.78 2.79
C LEU A 811 10.64 -18.45 1.32
N SER A 812 11.67 -18.29 0.48
CA SER A 812 11.48 -18.08 -0.96
C SER A 812 10.90 -19.30 -1.68
N ASP A 813 11.31 -20.51 -1.31
CA ASP A 813 10.78 -21.74 -1.90
C ASP A 813 9.28 -21.91 -1.59
N SER A 814 8.85 -21.60 -0.36
CA SER A 814 7.45 -21.69 0.04
C SER A 814 6.55 -20.59 -0.54
N GLU A 815 7.08 -19.41 -0.88
CA GLU A 815 6.34 -18.41 -1.68
C GLU A 815 6.18 -18.83 -3.16
N SER A 816 7.15 -19.58 -3.71
CA SER A 816 7.09 -20.05 -5.09
C SER A 816 5.92 -21.03 -5.32
N ASP A 817 5.73 -22.00 -4.42
CA ASP A 817 4.62 -22.96 -4.47
C ASP A 817 3.25 -22.30 -4.25
N ALA A 818 3.17 -21.31 -3.34
CA ALA A 818 1.94 -20.56 -3.10
C ALA A 818 1.47 -19.77 -4.34
N SER A 819 2.40 -19.31 -5.19
CA SER A 819 2.06 -18.62 -6.44
C SER A 819 1.34 -19.53 -7.43
N SER A 820 1.72 -20.81 -7.50
CA SER A 820 1.17 -21.79 -8.45
C SER A 820 -0.32 -22.06 -8.21
N PHE A 821 -0.77 -22.07 -6.95
CA PHE A 821 -2.16 -22.36 -6.57
C PHE A 821 -3.14 -21.22 -6.87
N SER A 822 -2.64 -19.98 -7.03
CA SER A 822 -3.49 -18.79 -7.24
C SER A 822 -4.04 -18.64 -8.67
N SER A 823 -3.45 -19.34 -9.65
CA SER A 823 -3.79 -19.19 -11.08
C SER A 823 -4.95 -20.09 -11.56
N SER A 824 -5.29 -21.15 -10.81
CA SER A 824 -6.23 -22.18 -11.25
C SER A 824 -7.72 -21.86 -11.01
N THR A 825 -8.06 -20.86 -10.19
CA THR A 825 -9.45 -20.56 -9.78
C THR A 825 -10.12 -19.38 -10.50
N ALA A 826 -9.54 -18.90 -11.60
CA ALA A 826 -10.18 -17.94 -12.51
C ALA A 826 -11.08 -18.60 -13.59
N GLY A 827 -11.23 -19.92 -13.55
CA GLY A 827 -11.80 -20.74 -14.63
C GLY A 827 -13.18 -21.36 -14.40
N THR A 828 -13.99 -20.91 -13.43
CA THR A 828 -15.40 -21.36 -13.31
C THR A 828 -16.28 -20.44 -12.46
N ARG A 829 -17.00 -19.52 -13.12
CA ARG A 829 -18.31 -18.99 -12.67
C ARG A 829 -19.09 -18.37 -13.83
#